data_AF-A0A2G6ED87-F1
#
_entry.id   AF-A0A2G6ED87-F1
#
_cell.length_a   1.000
_cell.length_b   1.000
_cell.length_c   1.000
_cell.angle_alpha   90.00
_cell.angle_beta   90.00
_cell.angle_gamma   90.00
#
_symmetry.space_group_name_H-M   'P 1'
#
loop_
_entity.id
_entity.type
_entity.pdbx_description
1 polymer ?
#
loop_
_entity_poly.entity_id
_entity_poly.type
_entity_poly.pdbx_seq_one_letter_code
_entity_poly.pdbx_strand_id
1 'polypeptide(L)'
;MLGDLARSRLKLLAYVARRGASKLVGALGASLGTRNHRGADGVVFPGNVFDTVAHFSAPGKAFEADPDSVVPPRKLRARAVAFYLPQFHAIPENDRWWGRGFTEWHNLARAMPRFEGHYQPRIPRDLGFYDLGVDAVLERQCELATRAGIEAFCFYYYWFNGHRLLEKPLDRFCELESLSMPFCILWANENWTRRWDGRDSDVLMSQDYRTEDDAAFIEDTVRYFGHPRYLRVDDRPVFLLYRASLLPEPRAIIERWREAWRERLGSVPWVIMVQSFGDRDPRHYGCDAAVEFPPHKVTKDIGRSNHEHRSFDPNFRGQVRRYRDMVAKSLADCEPADYTLLKTACPHWDHEPRSPGRGVTVQGSTPLRYARWLAALCRHASRQPLAGEPLVFINAWNEWAEGTYLEPDCHYGHAYLNITRRVLARETLAGPAKPPALLLIGHDAHANGAQMILLSLLEWYRREMPFEITVMLGGVGRLLPEYQALADTLVLDEQPPGFLDDWLQHHPIDAVITNTVVCAPHAVVCARWGLPVVSLIHELPTLIRERRLEQECRALLAEVDTLVFPSGIVRDGFLGCAASAGAGGSGPGAAMHASSGDDKVANAAALAVRPQGLYKTLTAEPESIDACYRDLGLDPAAHDIVLNVGYADHRKGFDRFVDVARHGEASGDRRRQYVWVGKVDIDMSNYLKRVTGGDTLQNLHIVDFTDSIAPWYAAASVLFLSSREDPYPTVVLEAMSFGLPVVMFEGATGFDKALLAHASCIAGDDAASIEATIARVIDENTEAEQAMRRDYVGSSHDFSAYARYLLTLLPIATDAP
;
A
#
# COMPACT_ATOMS: atom_id res chain seq x y z
N MET A 1 -80.93 5.86 -14.23
CA MET A 1 -79.69 5.86 -13.42
C MET A 1 -78.77 4.64 -13.62
N LEU A 2 -79.09 3.66 -14.47
CA LEU A 2 -78.17 2.55 -14.83
C LEU A 2 -77.59 2.66 -16.26
N GLY A 3 -78.00 3.67 -17.04
CA GLY A 3 -77.51 3.91 -18.42
C GLY A 3 -76.29 4.85 -18.53
N ASP A 4 -76.02 5.68 -17.51
CA ASP A 4 -74.93 6.68 -17.55
C ASP A 4 -73.60 6.16 -16.96
N LEU A 5 -73.64 5.11 -16.13
CA LEU A 5 -72.41 4.45 -15.64
C LEU A 5 -71.69 3.66 -16.74
N ALA A 6 -72.44 3.08 -17.69
CA ALA A 6 -71.88 2.27 -18.78
C ALA A 6 -71.14 3.13 -19.82
N ARG A 7 -71.66 4.32 -20.17
CA ARG A 7 -70.98 5.26 -21.08
C ARG A 7 -69.74 5.91 -20.47
N SER A 8 -69.72 6.06 -19.15
CA SER A 8 -68.58 6.65 -18.43
C SER A 8 -67.40 5.67 -18.31
N ARG A 9 -67.68 4.37 -18.11
CA ARG A 9 -66.65 3.31 -18.08
C ARG A 9 -66.02 3.02 -19.45
N LEU A 10 -66.80 3.08 -20.54
CA LEU A 10 -66.24 2.88 -21.90
C LEU A 10 -65.33 4.03 -22.35
N LYS A 11 -65.59 5.28 -21.94
CA LYS A 11 -64.68 6.41 -22.20
C LYS A 11 -63.38 6.32 -21.38
N LEU A 12 -63.44 5.81 -20.15
CA LEU A 12 -62.25 5.63 -19.30
C LEU A 12 -61.35 4.49 -19.80
N LEU A 13 -61.93 3.38 -20.27
CA LEU A 13 -61.19 2.26 -20.86
C LEU A 13 -60.54 2.64 -22.21
N ALA A 14 -61.20 3.46 -23.02
CA ALA A 14 -60.61 3.99 -24.26
C ALA A 14 -59.47 5.01 -24.00
N TYR A 15 -59.51 5.72 -22.87
CA TYR A 15 -58.45 6.64 -22.44
C TYR A 15 -57.22 5.89 -21.91
N VAL A 16 -57.41 4.81 -21.16
CA VAL A 16 -56.32 3.98 -20.61
C VAL A 16 -55.66 3.12 -21.71
N ALA A 17 -56.40 2.68 -22.73
CA ALA A 17 -55.83 1.94 -23.87
C ALA A 17 -54.95 2.81 -24.80
N ARG A 18 -55.09 4.15 -24.78
CA ARG A 18 -54.31 5.08 -25.64
C ARG A 18 -53.06 5.65 -24.98
N ARG A 19 -52.81 5.43 -23.68
CA ARG A 19 -51.58 5.85 -22.99
C ARG A 19 -50.99 4.70 -22.17
N GLY A 20 -50.19 3.87 -22.85
CA GLY A 20 -49.10 3.03 -22.33
C GLY A 20 -49.25 2.46 -20.91
N ALA A 21 -49.64 1.20 -20.82
CA ALA A 21 -49.70 0.37 -19.62
C ALA A 21 -48.33 -0.01 -19.00
N SER A 22 -47.31 0.84 -19.10
CA SER A 22 -45.96 0.61 -18.56
C SER A 22 -45.70 1.38 -17.25
N LYS A 23 -46.46 2.44 -16.93
CA LYS A 23 -46.18 3.30 -15.78
C LYS A 23 -46.99 3.04 -14.50
N LEU A 24 -48.01 2.18 -14.52
CA LEU A 24 -48.87 1.96 -13.34
C LEU A 24 -48.50 0.73 -12.49
N VAL A 25 -47.68 -0.20 -13.00
CA VAL A 25 -47.17 -1.34 -12.20
C VAL A 25 -46.03 -0.89 -11.26
N GLY A 26 -45.29 0.17 -11.61
CA GLY A 26 -44.26 0.76 -10.74
C GLY A 26 -44.80 1.59 -9.56
N ALA A 27 -46.02 2.13 -9.65
CA ALA A 27 -46.56 3.06 -8.65
C ALA A 27 -47.30 2.37 -7.50
N LEU A 28 -47.77 1.13 -7.67
CA LEU A 28 -48.43 0.36 -6.60
C LEU A 28 -47.47 -0.55 -5.81
N GLY A 29 -46.26 -0.83 -6.32
CA GLY A 29 -45.19 -1.48 -5.56
C GLY A 29 -44.45 -0.56 -4.58
N ALA A 30 -44.62 0.77 -4.71
CA ALA A 30 -43.86 1.76 -3.95
C ALA A 30 -44.50 2.17 -2.59
N SER A 31 -45.67 1.63 -2.22
CA SER A 31 -46.33 1.97 -0.94
C SER A 31 -46.33 0.85 0.12
N LEU A 32 -45.61 -0.25 -0.14
CA LEU A 32 -45.24 -1.26 0.87
C LEU A 32 -43.71 -1.39 1.03
N GLY A 33 -42.95 -0.42 0.51
CA GLY A 33 -41.48 -0.44 0.50
C GLY A 33 -40.88 -0.31 1.89
N THR A 34 -40.30 -1.41 2.38
CA THR A 34 -39.31 -1.45 3.45
C THR A 34 -38.25 -0.38 3.19
N ARG A 35 -38.20 0.64 4.06
CA ARG A 35 -37.18 1.69 3.96
C ARG A 35 -35.80 1.07 4.21
N ASN A 36 -35.00 1.02 3.14
CA ASN A 36 -33.56 0.78 3.19
C ASN A 36 -32.90 1.84 4.06
N HIS A 37 -32.07 1.42 5.03
CA HIS A 37 -31.32 2.32 5.91
C HIS A 37 -29.88 2.47 5.38
N ARG A 38 -29.36 3.70 5.33
CA ARG A 38 -27.92 3.93 5.09
C ARG A 38 -27.19 3.67 6.39
N GLY A 39 -26.33 2.65 6.42
CA GLY A 39 -25.42 2.41 7.55
C GLY A 39 -24.37 3.51 7.67
N ALA A 40 -23.65 3.53 8.79
CA ALA A 40 -22.59 4.50 9.09
C ALA A 40 -21.44 4.53 8.04
N ASP A 41 -21.28 3.45 7.27
CA ASP A 41 -20.26 3.30 6.22
C ASP A 41 -20.82 3.58 4.81
N GLY A 42 -22.01 4.20 4.68
CA GLY A 42 -22.65 4.49 3.39
C GLY A 42 -23.24 3.28 2.67
N VAL A 43 -22.96 2.06 3.13
CA VAL A 43 -23.54 0.81 2.62
C VAL A 43 -25.00 0.69 3.03
N VAL A 44 -25.85 0.38 2.05
CA VAL A 44 -27.27 0.16 2.25
C VAL A 44 -27.51 -1.34 2.38
N PHE A 45 -27.94 -1.78 3.57
CA PHE A 45 -28.30 -3.17 3.81
C PHE A 45 -29.80 -3.38 3.76
N PRO A 46 -30.26 -4.61 3.50
CA PRO A 46 -31.67 -4.92 3.51
C PRO A 46 -32.30 -4.72 4.88
N GLY A 47 -33.52 -4.19 4.91
CA GLY A 47 -34.14 -3.71 6.13
C GLY A 47 -34.86 -4.75 7.00
N ASN A 48 -34.86 -6.02 6.60
CA ASN A 48 -35.47 -7.11 7.35
C ASN A 48 -34.66 -8.42 7.19
N VAL A 49 -35.00 -9.41 8.02
CA VAL A 49 -34.30 -10.69 8.06
C VAL A 49 -34.40 -11.49 6.76
N PHE A 50 -35.55 -11.50 6.09
CA PHE A 50 -35.76 -12.28 4.85
C PHE A 50 -34.92 -11.74 3.71
N ASP A 51 -34.92 -10.42 3.52
CA ASP A 51 -34.10 -9.78 2.48
C ASP A 51 -32.61 -9.88 2.81
N THR A 52 -32.23 -9.89 4.10
CA THR A 52 -30.84 -10.10 4.52
C THR A 52 -30.36 -11.51 4.18
N VAL A 53 -31.18 -12.53 4.48
CA VAL A 53 -30.90 -13.92 4.10
C VAL A 53 -30.78 -14.03 2.58
N ALA A 54 -31.72 -13.45 1.82
CA ALA A 54 -31.67 -13.48 0.36
C ALA A 54 -30.41 -12.80 -0.19
N HIS A 55 -29.99 -11.68 0.40
CA HIS A 55 -28.79 -10.94 0.01
C HIS A 55 -27.51 -11.76 0.21
N PHE A 56 -27.33 -12.37 1.38
CA PHE A 56 -26.11 -13.12 1.69
C PHE A 56 -26.11 -14.56 1.17
N SER A 57 -27.25 -15.06 0.67
CA SER A 57 -27.32 -16.34 -0.03
C SER A 57 -27.06 -16.23 -1.54
N ALA A 58 -26.90 -15.00 -2.06
CA ALA A 58 -26.65 -14.73 -3.47
C ALA A 58 -25.28 -14.07 -3.68
N PRO A 59 -24.70 -14.15 -4.91
CA PRO A 59 -23.47 -13.44 -5.26
C PRO A 59 -23.54 -11.94 -4.91
N GLY A 60 -22.57 -11.49 -4.10
CA GLY A 60 -22.41 -10.10 -3.71
C GLY A 60 -21.63 -9.26 -4.73
N LYS A 61 -21.45 -7.96 -4.43
CA LYS A 61 -20.74 -7.02 -5.32
C LYS A 61 -19.27 -7.40 -5.56
N ALA A 62 -18.64 -8.03 -4.57
CA ALA A 62 -17.25 -8.47 -4.64
C ALA A 62 -17.12 -9.97 -4.98
N PHE A 63 -18.20 -10.61 -5.46
CA PHE A 63 -18.17 -12.01 -5.81
C PHE A 63 -17.20 -12.28 -6.97
N GLU A 64 -16.37 -13.31 -6.81
CA GLU A 64 -15.51 -13.82 -7.88
C GLU A 64 -15.83 -15.31 -8.08
N ALA A 65 -16.20 -15.73 -9.29
CA ALA A 65 -16.75 -17.06 -9.54
C ALA A 65 -15.70 -18.17 -9.47
N ASP A 66 -14.47 -17.85 -9.86
CA ASP A 66 -13.42 -18.81 -10.18
C ASP A 66 -12.08 -18.34 -9.56
N PRO A 67 -11.14 -19.26 -9.32
CA PRO A 67 -9.80 -18.89 -8.88
C PRO A 67 -9.04 -18.12 -9.98
N ASP A 68 -8.20 -17.16 -9.58
CA ASP A 68 -7.38 -16.35 -10.51
C ASP A 68 -6.47 -17.18 -11.40
N SER A 69 -5.95 -18.29 -10.86
CA SER A 69 -5.06 -19.18 -11.59
C SER A 69 -5.19 -20.60 -11.09
N VAL A 70 -4.96 -21.54 -11.99
CA VAL A 70 -4.83 -22.97 -11.69
C VAL A 70 -3.42 -23.33 -11.23
N VAL A 71 -2.44 -22.44 -11.41
CA VAL A 71 -1.03 -22.67 -11.07
C VAL A 71 -0.66 -21.90 -9.79
N PRO A 72 0.01 -22.53 -8.82
CA PRO A 72 0.53 -21.84 -7.64
C PRO A 72 1.47 -20.67 -7.98
N PRO A 73 1.46 -19.58 -7.20
CA PRO A 73 2.39 -18.47 -7.41
C PRO A 73 3.84 -18.91 -7.14
N ARG A 74 4.78 -18.44 -7.96
CA ARG A 74 6.20 -18.85 -7.86
C ARG A 74 7.01 -18.07 -6.83
N LYS A 75 6.62 -16.83 -6.55
CA LYS A 75 7.32 -15.93 -5.64
C LYS A 75 6.32 -15.29 -4.71
N LEU A 76 6.56 -15.42 -3.41
CA LEU A 76 5.68 -14.93 -2.36
C LEU A 76 6.40 -13.90 -1.49
N ARG A 77 5.63 -12.93 -0.96
CA ARG A 77 6.13 -11.89 -0.04
C ARG A 77 6.45 -12.42 1.35
N ALA A 78 5.68 -13.41 1.78
CA ALA A 78 5.82 -14.08 3.06
C ALA A 78 5.21 -15.47 2.94
N ARG A 79 5.73 -16.41 3.74
CA ARG A 79 5.23 -17.77 3.85
C ARG A 79 3.95 -17.75 4.67
N ALA A 80 2.82 -18.00 4.02
CA ALA A 80 1.50 -17.95 4.62
C ALA A 80 1.10 -19.30 5.24
N VAL A 81 0.72 -19.29 6.51
CA VAL A 81 0.26 -20.47 7.27
C VAL A 81 -1.18 -20.25 7.72
N ALA A 82 -2.11 -21.11 7.29
CA ALA A 82 -3.52 -20.98 7.68
C ALA A 82 -3.88 -21.94 8.82
N PHE A 83 -4.54 -21.45 9.86
CA PHE A 83 -5.07 -22.30 10.93
C PHE A 83 -6.16 -23.23 10.39
N TYR A 84 -6.15 -24.49 10.82
CA TYR A 84 -6.99 -25.54 10.27
C TYR A 84 -7.73 -26.28 11.39
N LEU A 85 -9.06 -26.17 11.37
CA LEU A 85 -9.95 -26.78 12.35
C LEU A 85 -10.34 -28.21 11.94
N PRO A 86 -10.00 -29.25 12.73
CA PRO A 86 -10.32 -30.62 12.38
C PRO A 86 -11.77 -31.03 12.68
N GLN A 87 -12.60 -30.19 13.29
CA GLN A 87 -13.91 -30.58 13.85
C GLN A 87 -15.07 -30.79 12.84
N PHE A 88 -14.80 -30.86 11.54
CA PHE A 88 -15.80 -31.17 10.51
C PHE A 88 -15.88 -32.67 10.20
N HIS A 89 -15.76 -33.51 11.23
CA HIS A 89 -16.03 -34.95 11.20
C HIS A 89 -16.56 -35.40 12.56
N ALA A 90 -17.37 -36.48 12.57
CA ALA A 90 -17.94 -37.00 13.80
C ALA A 90 -16.94 -37.86 14.59
N ILE A 91 -16.96 -37.72 15.92
CA ILE A 91 -16.21 -38.58 16.86
C ILE A 91 -17.14 -39.09 17.97
N PRO A 92 -16.86 -40.26 18.57
CA PRO A 92 -17.71 -40.84 19.62
C PRO A 92 -17.91 -39.93 20.84
N GLU A 93 -16.91 -39.14 21.21
CA GLU A 93 -16.95 -38.18 22.31
C GLU A 93 -17.96 -37.06 22.04
N ASN A 94 -17.83 -36.38 20.90
CA ASN A 94 -18.76 -35.32 20.50
C ASN A 94 -20.18 -35.84 20.32
N ASP A 95 -20.34 -37.05 19.79
CA ASP A 95 -21.65 -37.70 19.67
C ASP A 95 -22.33 -37.89 21.04
N ARG A 96 -21.55 -38.25 22.07
CA ARG A 96 -22.04 -38.37 23.45
C ARG A 96 -22.35 -37.02 24.08
N TRP A 97 -21.57 -35.98 23.79
CA TRP A 97 -21.69 -34.67 24.44
C TRP A 97 -22.75 -33.76 23.80
N TRP A 98 -22.88 -33.82 22.48
CA TRP A 98 -23.64 -32.85 21.68
C TRP A 98 -24.76 -33.48 20.85
N GLY A 99 -24.79 -34.81 20.74
CA GLY A 99 -25.76 -35.57 19.97
C GLY A 99 -25.12 -36.28 18.77
N ARG A 100 -25.71 -37.40 18.38
CA ARG A 100 -25.18 -38.28 17.34
C ARG A 100 -24.97 -37.54 16.01
N GLY A 101 -23.79 -37.70 15.43
CA GLY A 101 -23.38 -37.10 14.16
C GLY A 101 -22.91 -35.64 14.28
N PHE A 102 -22.60 -35.17 15.49
CA PHE A 102 -22.24 -33.76 15.68
C PHE A 102 -20.96 -33.38 14.93
N THR A 103 -21.04 -32.23 14.26
CA THR A 103 -19.94 -31.50 13.63
C THR A 103 -20.24 -30.01 13.73
N GLU A 104 -19.25 -29.15 13.50
CA GLU A 104 -19.44 -27.70 13.53
C GLU A 104 -20.46 -27.18 12.50
N TRP A 105 -20.80 -27.97 11.46
CA TRP A 105 -21.90 -27.65 10.55
C TRP A 105 -23.26 -27.51 11.25
N HIS A 106 -23.48 -28.22 12.35
CA HIS A 106 -24.72 -28.13 13.14
C HIS A 106 -24.90 -26.74 13.74
N ASN A 107 -23.81 -26.12 14.18
CA ASN A 107 -23.82 -24.77 14.74
C ASN A 107 -24.04 -23.74 13.62
N LEU A 108 -23.32 -23.88 12.51
CA LEU A 108 -23.45 -22.99 11.35
C LEU A 108 -24.87 -22.97 10.78
N ALA A 109 -25.47 -24.13 10.55
CA ALA A 109 -26.78 -24.26 9.90
C ALA A 109 -27.94 -23.61 10.68
N ARG A 110 -27.74 -23.31 11.98
CA ARG A 110 -28.74 -22.69 12.85
C ARG A 110 -28.58 -21.17 12.98
N ALA A 111 -27.49 -20.61 12.47
CA ALA A 111 -27.19 -19.20 12.58
C ALA A 111 -28.17 -18.36 11.74
N MET A 112 -28.66 -17.27 12.32
CA MET A 112 -29.63 -16.37 11.68
C MET A 112 -29.17 -14.92 11.84
N PRO A 113 -29.46 -14.03 10.88
CA PRO A 113 -29.16 -12.60 11.02
C PRO A 113 -29.87 -12.01 12.23
N ARG A 114 -29.09 -11.40 13.13
CA ARG A 114 -29.60 -10.73 14.34
C ARG A 114 -29.84 -9.22 14.16
N PHE A 115 -29.23 -8.62 13.15
CA PHE A 115 -29.27 -7.19 12.88
C PHE A 115 -29.00 -6.91 11.40
N GLU A 116 -29.28 -5.68 10.97
CA GLU A 116 -29.09 -5.21 9.60
C GLU A 116 -27.63 -5.27 9.16
N GLY A 117 -27.38 -5.96 8.04
CA GLY A 117 -26.03 -6.20 7.52
C GLY A 117 -25.24 -7.28 8.26
N HIS A 118 -25.86 -8.04 9.17
CA HIS A 118 -25.23 -9.22 9.76
C HIS A 118 -25.06 -10.29 8.68
N TYR A 119 -23.82 -10.63 8.36
CA TYR A 119 -23.49 -11.63 7.34
C TYR A 119 -23.83 -13.06 7.79
N GLN A 120 -25.12 -13.38 7.67
CA GLN A 120 -25.71 -14.70 7.81
C GLN A 120 -26.85 -14.85 6.78
N PRO A 121 -27.17 -16.06 6.29
CA PRO A 121 -26.41 -17.28 6.51
C PRO A 121 -25.06 -17.25 5.76
N ARG A 122 -24.12 -18.06 6.22
CA ARG A 122 -22.88 -18.37 5.50
C ARG A 122 -23.01 -19.77 4.92
N ILE A 123 -22.85 -19.88 3.60
CA ILE A 123 -23.18 -21.10 2.86
C ILE A 123 -21.94 -21.52 2.05
N PRO A 124 -21.31 -22.66 2.38
CA PRO A 124 -20.21 -23.21 1.58
C PRO A 124 -20.64 -23.46 0.14
N ARG A 125 -19.78 -23.12 -0.83
CA ARG A 125 -20.09 -23.25 -2.27
C ARG A 125 -19.43 -24.47 -2.90
N ASP A 126 -18.11 -24.43 -3.07
CA ASP A 126 -17.38 -25.39 -3.91
C ASP A 126 -17.21 -26.76 -3.25
N LEU A 127 -16.99 -26.79 -1.94
CA LEU A 127 -16.79 -28.01 -1.15
C LEU A 127 -18.07 -28.50 -0.46
N GLY A 128 -19.09 -27.64 -0.38
CA GLY A 128 -20.32 -27.91 0.35
C GLY A 128 -20.11 -28.17 1.86
N PHE A 129 -21.11 -28.78 2.50
CA PHE A 129 -21.03 -29.24 3.89
C PHE A 129 -20.30 -30.58 3.93
N TYR A 130 -18.98 -30.54 3.89
CA TYR A 130 -18.11 -31.72 3.74
C TYR A 130 -17.88 -32.50 5.05
N ASP A 131 -17.29 -33.69 4.92
CA ASP A 131 -16.75 -34.49 6.03
C ASP A 131 -15.23 -34.64 5.86
N LEU A 132 -14.45 -34.27 6.89
CA LEU A 132 -12.99 -34.38 6.89
C LEU A 132 -12.46 -35.82 7.01
N GLY A 133 -13.35 -36.81 7.18
CA GLY A 133 -13.02 -38.22 6.98
C GLY A 133 -12.90 -38.64 5.52
N VAL A 134 -13.17 -37.73 4.56
CA VAL A 134 -13.12 -38.02 3.12
C VAL A 134 -11.84 -37.44 2.51
N ASP A 135 -10.96 -38.32 2.02
CA ASP A 135 -9.65 -37.93 1.47
C ASP A 135 -9.74 -36.88 0.34
N ALA A 136 -10.71 -37.02 -0.56
CA ALA A 136 -10.91 -36.08 -1.68
C ALA A 136 -11.20 -34.63 -1.22
N VAL A 137 -11.74 -34.45 -0.01
CA VAL A 137 -11.97 -33.11 0.57
C VAL A 137 -10.63 -32.49 0.97
N LEU A 138 -9.76 -33.25 1.65
CA LEU A 138 -8.42 -32.80 2.03
C LEU A 138 -7.57 -32.46 0.79
N GLU A 139 -7.66 -33.27 -0.26
CA GLU A 139 -7.00 -33.02 -1.55
C GLU A 139 -7.47 -31.72 -2.19
N ARG A 140 -8.78 -31.51 -2.25
CA ARG A 140 -9.35 -30.30 -2.84
C ARG A 140 -9.05 -29.05 -2.02
N GLN A 141 -9.02 -29.16 -0.69
CA GLN A 141 -8.61 -28.05 0.18
C GLN A 141 -7.14 -27.69 -0.03
N CYS A 142 -6.25 -28.68 -0.08
CA CYS A 142 -4.84 -28.46 -0.40
C CYS A 142 -4.66 -27.79 -1.77
N GLU A 143 -5.42 -28.24 -2.78
CA GLU A 143 -5.38 -27.67 -4.12
C GLU A 143 -5.77 -26.17 -4.12
N LEU A 144 -6.88 -25.82 -3.48
CA LEU A 144 -7.35 -24.45 -3.37
C LEU A 144 -6.35 -23.56 -2.60
N ALA A 145 -5.85 -24.05 -1.46
CA ALA A 145 -4.87 -23.36 -0.64
C ALA A 145 -3.55 -23.10 -1.39
N THR A 146 -3.01 -24.11 -2.07
CA THR A 146 -1.75 -24.00 -2.82
C THR A 146 -1.90 -23.00 -3.99
N ARG A 147 -3.05 -22.99 -4.68
CA ARG A 147 -3.33 -22.02 -5.75
C ARG A 147 -3.42 -20.58 -5.22
N ALA A 148 -3.86 -20.41 -3.98
CA ALA A 148 -3.91 -19.12 -3.29
C ALA A 148 -2.56 -18.69 -2.71
N GLY A 149 -1.51 -19.51 -2.80
CA GLY A 149 -0.19 -19.22 -2.22
C GLY A 149 -0.09 -19.51 -0.72
N ILE A 150 -1.04 -20.25 -0.14
CA ILE A 150 -0.90 -20.76 1.23
C ILE A 150 0.09 -21.93 1.19
N GLU A 151 1.13 -21.86 2.01
CA GLU A 151 2.24 -22.81 1.99
C GLU A 151 2.16 -23.86 3.10
N ALA A 152 1.33 -23.67 4.12
CA ALA A 152 1.11 -24.69 5.14
C ALA A 152 -0.23 -24.54 5.86
N PHE A 153 -0.72 -25.66 6.40
CA PHE A 153 -1.80 -25.68 7.40
C PHE A 153 -1.24 -25.84 8.82
N CYS A 154 -1.78 -25.07 9.75
CA CYS A 154 -1.53 -25.23 11.19
C CYS A 154 -2.74 -25.92 11.82
N PHE A 155 -2.65 -27.24 12.04
CA PHE A 155 -3.74 -28.02 12.59
C PHE A 155 -3.88 -27.76 14.09
N TYR A 156 -5.12 -27.51 14.54
CA TYR A 156 -5.42 -27.64 15.96
C TYR A 156 -5.18 -29.08 16.38
N TYR A 157 -4.33 -29.25 17.39
CA TYR A 157 -3.94 -30.53 17.95
C TYR A 157 -4.52 -30.64 19.35
N TYR A 158 -5.34 -31.67 19.55
CA TYR A 158 -6.06 -31.91 20.79
C TYR A 158 -5.52 -33.18 21.45
N TRP A 159 -4.71 -32.98 22.48
CA TRP A 159 -4.10 -34.04 23.26
C TRP A 159 -4.31 -33.75 24.73
N PHE A 160 -4.85 -34.74 25.46
CA PHE A 160 -5.33 -34.64 26.83
C PHE A 160 -4.84 -35.82 27.65
N ASN A 161 -3.80 -35.60 28.47
CA ASN A 161 -3.29 -36.61 29.42
C ASN A 161 -3.11 -38.02 28.81
N GLY A 162 -2.60 -38.11 27.58
CA GLY A 162 -2.43 -39.38 26.83
C GLY A 162 -3.54 -39.75 25.86
N HIS A 163 -4.65 -39.00 25.81
CA HIS A 163 -5.77 -39.23 24.89
C HIS A 163 -5.83 -38.16 23.80
N ARG A 164 -5.91 -38.58 22.52
CA ARG A 164 -6.12 -37.66 21.39
C ARG A 164 -7.60 -37.54 21.06
N LEU A 165 -8.01 -36.35 20.62
CA LEU A 165 -9.34 -36.09 20.06
C LEU A 165 -9.20 -35.41 18.70
N LEU A 166 -10.20 -35.61 17.82
CA LEU A 166 -10.25 -35.01 16.48
C LEU A 166 -8.99 -35.28 15.63
N GLU A 167 -8.29 -36.37 15.89
CA GLU A 167 -6.97 -36.69 15.32
C GLU A 167 -7.04 -37.18 13.87
N LYS A 168 -8.18 -37.74 13.46
CA LYS A 168 -8.33 -38.43 12.16
C LYS A 168 -7.92 -37.58 10.97
N PRO A 169 -8.32 -36.30 10.82
CA PRO A 169 -7.94 -35.49 9.66
C PRO A 169 -6.44 -35.26 9.58
N LEU A 170 -5.76 -35.04 10.72
CA LEU A 170 -4.31 -34.83 10.77
C LEU A 170 -3.56 -36.14 10.45
N ASP A 171 -4.00 -37.26 11.02
CA ASP A 171 -3.40 -38.57 10.75
C ASP A 171 -3.55 -38.94 9.26
N ARG A 172 -4.76 -38.81 8.70
CA ARG A 172 -5.01 -39.02 7.27
C ARG A 172 -4.22 -38.05 6.40
N PHE A 173 -4.12 -36.78 6.79
CA PHE A 173 -3.32 -35.80 6.05
C PHE A 173 -1.85 -36.20 5.94
N CYS A 174 -1.28 -36.83 6.98
CA CYS A 174 0.10 -37.34 6.95
C CYS A 174 0.23 -38.60 6.09
N GLU A 175 -0.74 -39.51 6.18
CA GLU A 175 -0.75 -40.79 5.46
C GLU A 175 -0.98 -40.66 3.95
N LEU A 176 -1.66 -39.61 3.50
CA LEU A 176 -1.96 -39.39 2.09
C LEU A 176 -0.71 -38.91 1.31
N GLU A 177 -0.14 -39.80 0.51
CA GLU A 177 0.98 -39.51 -0.39
C GLU A 177 0.61 -38.56 -1.54
N SER A 178 -0.69 -38.44 -1.87
CA SER A 178 -1.20 -37.50 -2.89
C SER A 178 -1.05 -36.03 -2.47
N LEU A 179 -0.87 -35.76 -1.17
CA LEU A 179 -0.75 -34.41 -0.64
C LEU A 179 0.72 -33.98 -0.58
N SER A 180 1.04 -32.84 -1.20
CA SER A 180 2.35 -32.20 -1.08
C SER A 180 2.39 -31.08 -0.05
N MET A 181 1.24 -30.63 0.45
CA MET A 181 1.10 -29.47 1.32
C MET A 181 1.83 -29.68 2.67
N PRO A 182 2.73 -28.76 3.06
CA PRO A 182 3.31 -28.72 4.41
C PRO A 182 2.31 -28.47 5.53
N PHE A 183 2.67 -28.84 6.76
CA PHE A 183 1.82 -28.59 7.94
C PHE A 183 2.61 -28.42 9.24
N CYS A 184 2.01 -27.77 10.23
CA CYS A 184 2.45 -27.80 11.62
C CYS A 184 1.25 -27.98 12.56
N ILE A 185 1.52 -28.09 13.87
CA ILE A 185 0.48 -28.22 14.88
C ILE A 185 0.47 -27.06 15.88
N LEU A 186 -0.73 -26.69 16.30
CA LEU A 186 -1.02 -25.82 17.45
C LEU A 186 -1.68 -26.67 18.53
N TRP A 187 -1.00 -26.86 19.66
CA TRP A 187 -1.58 -27.61 20.77
C TRP A 187 -2.59 -26.73 21.53
N ALA A 188 -3.87 -27.08 21.41
CA ALA A 188 -4.96 -26.48 22.17
C ALA A 188 -4.96 -27.02 23.60
N ASN A 189 -3.98 -26.61 24.40
CA ASN A 189 -3.66 -27.18 25.71
C ASN A 189 -4.58 -26.72 26.86
N GLU A 190 -5.79 -26.24 26.58
CA GLU A 190 -6.75 -25.88 27.62
C GLU A 190 -7.79 -26.99 27.85
N ASN A 191 -8.43 -26.98 29.03
CA ASN A 191 -9.53 -27.91 29.31
C ASN A 191 -10.61 -27.80 28.24
N TRP A 192 -11.12 -28.95 27.78
CA TRP A 192 -12.31 -28.95 26.94
C TRP A 192 -13.53 -28.80 27.85
N THR A 193 -14.27 -27.70 27.71
CA THR A 193 -15.47 -27.43 28.51
C THR A 193 -16.73 -27.40 27.65
N ARG A 194 -17.90 -27.62 28.26
CA ARG A 194 -19.20 -27.56 27.56
C ARG A 194 -19.59 -26.13 27.14
N ARG A 195 -18.94 -25.10 27.67
CA ARG A 195 -19.15 -23.73 27.21
C ARG A 195 -17.97 -23.31 26.36
N TRP A 196 -18.25 -22.86 25.15
CA TRP A 196 -17.26 -22.27 24.24
C TRP A 196 -16.65 -20.94 24.75
N ASP A 197 -16.91 -20.56 26.02
CA ASP A 197 -16.44 -19.33 26.66
C ASP A 197 -15.20 -19.51 27.54
N GLY A 198 -14.65 -20.73 27.62
CA GLY A 198 -13.41 -21.03 28.33
C GLY A 198 -13.52 -20.96 29.86
N ARG A 199 -14.73 -21.02 30.43
CA ARG A 199 -14.96 -21.02 31.89
C ARG A 199 -15.28 -22.43 32.42
N ASP A 200 -14.53 -22.85 33.46
CA ASP A 200 -14.43 -24.21 34.01
C ASP A 200 -15.70 -24.81 34.68
N SER A 201 -16.92 -24.33 34.42
CA SER A 201 -18.08 -24.83 35.17
C SER A 201 -18.59 -26.23 34.75
N ASP A 202 -18.15 -26.77 33.60
CA ASP A 202 -18.47 -28.13 33.12
C ASP A 202 -17.35 -28.67 32.20
N VAL A 203 -16.30 -29.26 32.78
CA VAL A 203 -15.18 -29.87 32.03
C VAL A 203 -15.63 -31.21 31.41
N LEU A 204 -15.48 -31.33 30.09
CA LEU A 204 -15.72 -32.56 29.32
C LEU A 204 -14.45 -33.42 29.21
N MET A 205 -13.29 -32.77 29.09
CA MET A 205 -11.96 -33.40 29.08
C MET A 205 -10.95 -32.48 29.78
N SER A 206 -10.21 -33.00 30.76
CA SER A 206 -9.21 -32.22 31.52
C SER A 206 -7.82 -32.29 30.90
N GLN A 207 -6.99 -31.29 31.20
CA GLN A 207 -5.56 -31.25 30.92
C GLN A 207 -4.80 -30.91 32.21
N ASP A 208 -4.05 -31.87 32.74
CA ASP A 208 -3.51 -31.81 34.11
C ASP A 208 -2.00 -31.58 34.19
N TYR A 209 -1.27 -31.73 33.08
CA TYR A 209 0.18 -31.50 32.97
C TYR A 209 1.04 -32.30 33.96
N ARG A 210 0.70 -33.58 34.14
CA ARG A 210 1.46 -34.48 35.01
C ARG A 210 2.78 -34.86 34.35
N THR A 211 3.86 -34.91 35.13
CA THR A 211 5.20 -35.25 34.58
C THR A 211 5.24 -36.64 33.97
N GLU A 212 4.46 -37.61 34.47
CA GLU A 212 4.39 -38.96 33.86
C GLU A 212 3.83 -38.98 32.43
N ASP A 213 3.10 -37.93 32.04
CA ASP A 213 2.48 -37.80 30.71
C ASP A 213 3.47 -37.22 29.68
N ASP A 214 4.56 -36.56 30.12
CA ASP A 214 5.54 -35.89 29.26
C ASP A 214 6.11 -36.85 28.19
N ALA A 215 6.50 -38.07 28.58
CA ALA A 215 7.07 -39.03 27.64
C ALA A 215 6.10 -39.43 26.52
N ALA A 216 4.81 -39.63 26.86
CA ALA A 216 3.78 -39.96 25.88
C ALA A 216 3.51 -38.78 24.94
N PHE A 217 3.46 -37.56 25.47
CA PHE A 217 3.32 -36.33 24.67
C PHE A 217 4.48 -36.13 23.69
N ILE A 218 5.72 -36.35 24.15
CA ILE A 218 6.91 -36.24 23.30
C ILE A 218 6.88 -37.27 22.18
N GLU A 219 6.64 -38.55 22.47
CA GLU A 219 6.55 -39.58 21.43
C GLU A 219 5.41 -39.29 20.43
N ASP A 220 4.30 -38.75 20.92
CA ASP A 220 3.18 -38.35 20.08
C ASP A 220 3.58 -37.21 19.12
N THR A 221 4.21 -36.16 19.62
CA THR A 221 4.62 -35.02 18.80
C THR A 221 5.78 -35.35 17.84
N VAL A 222 6.72 -36.21 18.25
CA VAL A 222 7.84 -36.68 17.41
C VAL A 222 7.35 -37.33 16.12
N ARG A 223 6.22 -38.04 16.15
CA ARG A 223 5.60 -38.66 14.96
C ARG A 223 5.35 -37.64 13.84
N TYR A 224 4.91 -36.43 14.21
CA TYR A 224 4.62 -35.36 13.27
C TYR A 224 5.86 -34.53 12.98
N PHE A 225 6.64 -34.19 14.01
CA PHE A 225 7.84 -33.35 13.84
C PHE A 225 8.90 -34.02 12.96
N GLY A 226 8.93 -35.36 12.94
CA GLY A 226 9.78 -36.15 12.03
C GLY A 226 9.24 -36.26 10.60
N HIS A 227 8.00 -35.86 10.34
CA HIS A 227 7.39 -36.00 9.02
C HIS A 227 8.10 -35.11 7.97
N PRO A 228 8.33 -35.60 6.74
CA PRO A 228 9.05 -34.84 5.71
C PRO A 228 8.32 -33.54 5.31
N ARG A 229 6.98 -33.55 5.32
CA ARG A 229 6.15 -32.36 5.07
C ARG A 229 5.91 -31.47 6.30
N TYR A 230 6.52 -31.75 7.44
CA TYR A 230 6.37 -30.88 8.61
C TYR A 230 7.04 -29.53 8.37
N LEU A 231 6.36 -28.43 8.71
CA LEU A 231 6.82 -27.08 8.51
C LEU A 231 8.07 -26.83 9.37
N ARG A 232 9.16 -26.42 8.71
CA ARG A 232 10.42 -26.08 9.35
C ARG A 232 10.81 -24.65 9.01
N VAL A 233 11.46 -23.99 9.96
CA VAL A 233 12.14 -22.70 9.77
C VAL A 233 13.54 -22.88 10.29
N ASP A 234 14.55 -22.56 9.50
CA ASP A 234 15.96 -22.84 9.87
C ASP A 234 16.15 -24.32 10.27
N ASP A 235 15.60 -25.24 9.45
CA ASP A 235 15.57 -26.70 9.66
C ASP A 235 14.93 -27.21 10.98
N ARG A 236 14.35 -26.31 11.79
CA ARG A 236 13.71 -26.64 13.06
C ARG A 236 12.18 -26.75 12.91
N PRO A 237 11.54 -27.82 13.44
CA PRO A 237 10.09 -27.97 13.41
C PRO A 237 9.37 -26.78 14.07
N VAL A 238 8.29 -26.28 13.47
CA VAL A 238 7.46 -25.22 14.08
C VAL A 238 6.37 -25.83 14.96
N PHE A 239 6.32 -25.47 16.25
CA PHE A 239 5.31 -25.92 17.21
C PHE A 239 4.63 -24.73 17.89
N LEU A 240 3.30 -24.68 17.88
CA LEU A 240 2.56 -23.59 18.53
C LEU A 240 1.92 -24.09 19.84
N LEU A 241 2.04 -23.27 20.90
CA LEU A 241 1.47 -23.52 22.22
C LEU A 241 0.37 -22.49 22.51
N TYR A 242 -0.88 -22.95 22.66
CA TYR A 242 -2.05 -22.06 22.74
C TYR A 242 -2.13 -21.24 24.03
N ARG A 243 -1.88 -21.86 25.18
CA ARG A 243 -1.99 -21.28 26.53
C ARG A 243 -0.75 -21.60 27.37
N ALA A 244 0.35 -20.90 27.12
CA ALA A 244 1.60 -21.12 27.87
C ALA A 244 1.45 -20.86 29.39
N SER A 245 0.53 -19.97 29.78
CA SER A 245 0.22 -19.64 31.18
C SER A 245 -0.45 -20.76 31.98
N LEU A 246 -0.95 -21.81 31.33
CA LEU A 246 -1.52 -22.97 32.04
C LEU A 246 -0.47 -23.98 32.50
N LEU A 247 0.76 -23.88 32.01
CA LEU A 247 1.86 -24.72 32.48
C LEU A 247 2.29 -24.28 33.89
N PRO A 248 2.40 -25.18 34.89
CA PRO A 248 2.79 -24.81 36.25
C PRO A 248 4.18 -24.16 36.34
N GLU A 249 5.16 -24.72 35.63
CA GLU A 249 6.54 -24.24 35.55
C GLU A 249 6.99 -24.18 34.09
N PRO A 250 6.48 -23.22 33.30
CA PRO A 250 6.52 -23.24 31.84
C PRO A 250 7.95 -23.37 31.30
N ARG A 251 8.90 -22.61 31.86
CA ARG A 251 10.32 -22.65 31.46
C ARG A 251 10.96 -24.00 31.69
N ALA A 252 10.74 -24.59 32.86
CA ALA A 252 11.32 -25.89 33.21
C ALA A 252 10.70 -27.01 32.37
N ILE A 253 9.39 -26.96 32.15
CA ILE A 253 8.66 -27.93 31.32
C ILE A 253 9.15 -27.87 29.87
N ILE A 254 9.18 -26.66 29.28
CA ILE A 254 9.62 -26.47 27.90
C ILE A 254 11.08 -26.89 27.72
N GLU A 255 11.98 -26.60 28.68
CA GLU A 255 13.37 -27.06 28.57
C GLU A 255 13.50 -28.59 28.59
N ARG A 256 12.75 -29.28 29.46
CA ARG A 256 12.70 -30.76 29.44
C ARG A 256 12.18 -31.31 28.11
N TRP A 257 11.14 -30.69 27.55
CA TRP A 257 10.65 -31.08 26.23
C TRP A 257 11.70 -30.84 25.13
N ARG A 258 12.45 -29.73 25.19
CA ARG A 258 13.54 -29.46 24.26
C ARG A 258 14.64 -30.50 24.33
N GLU A 259 15.03 -30.93 25.52
CA GLU A 259 15.99 -32.02 25.72
C GLU A 259 15.48 -33.32 25.09
N ALA A 260 14.24 -33.70 25.39
CA ALA A 260 13.64 -34.93 24.87
C ALA A 260 13.48 -34.89 23.33
N TRP A 261 13.04 -33.77 22.75
CA TRP A 261 12.97 -33.60 21.30
C TRP A 261 14.36 -33.62 20.66
N ARG A 262 15.37 -33.01 21.27
CA ARG A 262 16.74 -33.04 20.75
C ARG A 262 17.27 -34.47 20.64
N GLU A 263 17.02 -35.29 21.66
CA GLU A 263 17.43 -36.70 21.67
C GLU A 263 16.71 -37.53 20.60
N ARG A 264 15.41 -37.27 20.37
CA ARG A 264 14.57 -38.07 19.47
C ARG A 264 14.59 -37.62 18.01
N LEU A 265 14.74 -36.32 17.75
CA LEU A 265 14.66 -35.71 16.41
C LEU A 265 16.02 -35.24 15.91
N GLY A 266 17.04 -35.13 16.77
CA GLY A 266 18.32 -34.48 16.45
C GLY A 266 18.19 -32.97 16.26
N SER A 267 17.03 -32.38 16.54
CA SER A 267 16.75 -30.95 16.42
C SER A 267 15.78 -30.50 17.52
N VAL A 268 15.74 -29.19 17.78
CA VAL A 268 14.84 -28.61 18.78
C VAL A 268 13.77 -27.79 18.06
N PRO A 269 12.48 -28.09 18.23
CA PRO A 269 11.41 -27.27 17.64
C PRO A 269 11.48 -25.79 18.04
N TRP A 270 10.96 -24.91 17.20
CA TRP A 270 10.54 -23.58 17.58
C TRP A 270 9.27 -23.71 18.43
N VAL A 271 9.29 -23.20 19.67
CA VAL A 271 8.11 -23.15 20.53
C VAL A 271 7.53 -21.73 20.45
N ILE A 272 6.42 -21.59 19.72
CA ILE A 272 5.78 -20.31 19.44
C ILE A 272 4.56 -20.16 20.34
N MET A 273 4.56 -19.15 21.20
CA MET A 273 3.44 -18.86 22.09
C MET A 273 2.33 -18.14 21.35
N VAL A 274 1.10 -18.60 21.48
CA VAL A 274 -0.07 -17.88 21.00
C VAL A 274 -0.42 -16.76 21.98
N GLN A 275 -0.59 -15.53 21.49
CA GLN A 275 -0.99 -14.39 22.33
C GLN A 275 -2.49 -14.43 22.63
N SER A 276 -2.88 -15.34 23.52
CA SER A 276 -4.24 -15.53 24.00
C SER A 276 -4.43 -14.94 25.42
N PHE A 277 -5.64 -14.51 25.76
CA PHE A 277 -6.08 -14.13 27.12
C PHE A 277 -5.21 -13.15 27.95
N GLY A 278 -4.33 -12.37 27.32
CA GLY A 278 -3.48 -11.37 28.00
C GLY A 278 -2.00 -11.72 28.00
N ASP A 279 -1.64 -12.94 27.58
CA ASP A 279 -0.25 -13.34 27.37
C ASP A 279 0.33 -12.63 26.15
N ARG A 280 1.48 -11.97 26.33
CA ARG A 280 2.11 -11.15 25.28
C ARG A 280 3.57 -11.53 25.04
N ASP A 281 4.37 -11.56 26.10
CA ASP A 281 5.81 -11.82 26.02
C ASP A 281 6.12 -13.33 26.13
N PRO A 282 6.63 -13.97 25.08
CA PRO A 282 6.95 -15.41 25.08
C PRO A 282 8.10 -15.77 26.02
N ARG A 283 9.00 -14.81 26.32
CA ARG A 283 10.21 -15.04 27.12
C ARG A 283 9.88 -15.35 28.58
N HIS A 284 8.74 -14.85 29.09
CA HIS A 284 8.28 -15.19 30.44
C HIS A 284 8.06 -16.70 30.59
N TYR A 285 7.62 -17.36 29.51
CA TYR A 285 7.30 -18.78 29.48
C TYR A 285 8.46 -19.66 29.00
N GLY A 286 9.50 -19.09 28.39
CA GLY A 286 10.60 -19.85 27.78
C GLY A 286 10.32 -20.25 26.33
N CYS A 287 9.33 -19.62 25.70
CA CYS A 287 9.04 -19.76 24.28
C CYS A 287 9.99 -18.87 23.44
N ASP A 288 10.22 -19.26 22.18
CA ASP A 288 11.17 -18.57 21.29
C ASP A 288 10.58 -17.32 20.63
N ALA A 289 9.29 -17.38 20.29
CA ALA A 289 8.58 -16.35 19.57
C ALA A 289 7.11 -16.33 20.01
N ALA A 290 6.36 -15.32 19.56
CA ALA A 290 4.93 -15.23 19.76
C ALA A 290 4.18 -15.11 18.44
N VAL A 291 2.93 -15.55 18.41
CA VAL A 291 2.00 -15.34 17.29
C VAL A 291 0.75 -14.61 17.77
N GLU A 292 0.38 -13.54 17.06
CA GLU A 292 -0.88 -12.83 17.30
C GLU A 292 -2.07 -13.72 16.94
N PHE A 293 -3.14 -13.72 17.73
CA PHE A 293 -4.29 -14.58 17.50
C PHE A 293 -5.60 -13.77 17.48
N PRO A 294 -5.92 -13.11 16.35
CA PRO A 294 -7.16 -12.37 16.22
C PRO A 294 -8.36 -13.32 16.27
N PRO A 295 -9.50 -12.88 16.84
CA PRO A 295 -9.77 -11.51 17.25
C PRO A 295 -9.46 -11.20 18.72
N HIS A 296 -9.08 -12.16 19.57
CA HIS A 296 -9.14 -12.01 21.03
C HIS A 296 -8.39 -10.76 21.54
N LYS A 297 -7.10 -10.68 21.24
CA LYS A 297 -6.23 -9.55 21.62
C LYS A 297 -6.63 -8.26 20.91
N VAL A 298 -6.86 -8.34 19.61
CA VAL A 298 -7.08 -7.18 18.73
C VAL A 298 -8.49 -6.62 18.79
N THR A 299 -9.42 -7.30 19.46
CA THR A 299 -10.77 -6.77 19.74
C THR A 299 -11.00 -6.42 21.19
N LYS A 300 -10.08 -6.80 22.10
CA LYS A 300 -10.08 -6.30 23.47
C LYS A 300 -10.15 -4.77 23.44
N ASP A 301 -10.94 -4.15 24.31
CA ASP A 301 -11.06 -2.68 24.41
C ASP A 301 -11.60 -1.94 23.16
N ILE A 302 -12.01 -2.65 22.09
CA ILE A 302 -12.72 -2.03 20.97
C ILE A 302 -14.17 -1.77 21.37
N GLY A 303 -14.61 -0.53 21.13
CA GLY A 303 -15.97 -0.07 21.39
C GLY A 303 -17.03 -0.89 20.66
N ARG A 304 -18.23 -0.95 21.26
CA ARG A 304 -19.38 -1.63 20.65
C ARG A 304 -20.03 -0.71 19.60
N SER A 305 -20.28 -1.25 18.42
CA SER A 305 -20.98 -0.58 17.32
C SER A 305 -22.44 -1.01 17.20
N ASN A 306 -23.01 -1.72 18.19
CA ASN A 306 -24.39 -2.21 18.15
C ASN A 306 -25.43 -1.13 17.78
N HIS A 307 -25.22 0.13 18.19
CA HIS A 307 -26.13 1.24 17.97
C HIS A 307 -26.22 1.70 16.51
N GLU A 308 -25.28 1.28 15.66
CA GLU A 308 -25.21 1.61 14.24
C GLU A 308 -26.05 0.66 13.38
N HIS A 309 -26.58 -0.40 14.00
CA HIS A 309 -27.32 -1.45 13.31
C HIS A 309 -28.72 -1.57 13.90
N ARG A 310 -29.73 -1.60 13.04
CA ARG A 310 -31.07 -1.97 13.47
C ARG A 310 -31.09 -3.46 13.80
N SER A 311 -31.45 -3.80 15.04
CA SER A 311 -31.62 -5.19 15.44
C SER A 311 -32.93 -5.77 14.86
N PHE A 312 -32.85 -7.00 14.35
CA PHE A 312 -34.00 -7.81 13.95
C PHE A 312 -34.51 -8.67 15.10
N ASP A 313 -33.65 -8.97 16.07
CA ASP A 313 -33.94 -9.83 17.21
C ASP A 313 -34.00 -9.00 18.51
N PRO A 314 -35.19 -8.79 19.11
CA PRO A 314 -35.32 -8.02 20.35
C PRO A 314 -34.57 -8.64 21.54
N ASN A 315 -34.23 -9.93 21.46
CA ASN A 315 -33.47 -10.65 22.47
C ASN A 315 -31.96 -10.65 22.19
N PHE A 316 -31.49 -9.97 21.15
CA PHE A 316 -30.06 -9.85 20.88
C PHE A 316 -29.35 -9.16 22.05
N ARG A 317 -28.33 -9.84 22.60
CA ARG A 317 -27.43 -9.36 23.66
C ARG A 317 -25.96 -9.49 23.26
N GLY A 318 -25.69 -9.88 22.02
CA GLY A 318 -24.34 -9.98 21.45
C GLY A 318 -23.69 -8.62 21.27
N GLN A 319 -22.41 -8.64 20.95
CA GLN A 319 -21.60 -7.44 20.77
C GLN A 319 -21.18 -7.33 19.31
N VAL A 320 -21.45 -6.20 18.69
CA VAL A 320 -20.97 -5.87 17.34
C VAL A 320 -19.75 -4.97 17.49
N ARG A 321 -18.68 -5.30 16.77
CA ARG A 321 -17.46 -4.50 16.68
C ARG A 321 -17.17 -4.19 15.22
N ARG A 322 -16.47 -3.09 14.95
CA ARG A 322 -16.07 -2.72 13.59
C ARG A 322 -14.80 -3.45 13.19
N TYR A 323 -14.80 -4.04 12.00
CA TYR A 323 -13.65 -4.70 11.41
C TYR A 323 -12.47 -3.73 11.22
N ARG A 324 -12.75 -2.49 10.78
CA ARG A 324 -11.71 -1.47 10.60
C ARG A 324 -10.96 -1.16 11.90
N ASP A 325 -11.67 -1.11 13.03
CA ASP A 325 -11.07 -0.79 14.33
C ASP A 325 -10.17 -1.96 14.79
N MET A 326 -10.58 -3.20 14.49
CA MET A 326 -9.78 -4.40 14.76
C MET A 326 -8.48 -4.41 13.94
N VAL A 327 -8.58 -4.10 12.65
CA VAL A 327 -7.41 -3.98 11.77
C VAL A 327 -6.49 -2.86 12.27
N ALA A 328 -7.04 -1.67 12.54
CA ALA A 328 -6.27 -0.54 13.04
C ALA A 328 -5.55 -0.87 14.36
N LYS A 329 -6.22 -1.57 15.30
CA LYS A 329 -5.60 -2.01 16.55
C LYS A 329 -4.48 -3.04 16.32
N SER A 330 -4.67 -3.99 15.40
CA SER A 330 -3.61 -4.94 15.03
C SER A 330 -2.39 -4.22 14.46
N LEU A 331 -2.60 -3.26 13.54
CA LEU A 331 -1.53 -2.53 12.88
C LEU A 331 -0.82 -1.52 13.80
N ALA A 332 -1.54 -0.94 14.76
CA ALA A 332 -0.97 0.01 15.71
C ALA A 332 -0.24 -0.66 16.88
N ASP A 333 -0.41 -1.97 17.08
CA ASP A 333 0.23 -2.67 18.18
C ASP A 333 1.75 -2.73 17.96
N CYS A 334 2.49 -2.05 18.85
CA CYS A 334 3.92 -1.83 18.70
C CYS A 334 4.70 -3.14 18.51
N GLU A 335 5.67 -3.09 17.61
CA GLU A 335 6.60 -4.19 17.41
C GLU A 335 7.48 -4.34 18.65
N PRO A 336 7.55 -5.55 19.24
CA PRO A 336 8.46 -5.81 20.35
C PRO A 336 9.92 -5.76 19.87
N ALA A 337 10.79 -5.07 20.63
CA ALA A 337 12.21 -4.95 20.30
C ALA A 337 13.01 -6.24 20.55
N ASP A 338 12.52 -7.10 21.45
CA ASP A 338 13.33 -8.17 22.04
C ASP A 338 12.89 -9.60 21.68
N TYR A 339 11.82 -9.77 20.91
CA TYR A 339 11.34 -11.09 20.47
C TYR A 339 10.57 -10.98 19.17
N THR A 340 10.54 -12.06 18.39
CA THR A 340 9.78 -12.11 17.13
C THR A 340 8.29 -12.26 17.41
N LEU A 341 7.48 -11.35 16.88
CA LEU A 341 6.02 -11.45 16.87
C LEU A 341 5.53 -11.76 15.45
N LEU A 342 5.06 -12.98 15.23
CA LEU A 342 4.38 -13.36 14.00
C LEU A 342 2.96 -12.80 14.02
N LYS A 343 2.56 -12.10 12.96
CA LYS A 343 1.23 -11.48 12.88
C LYS A 343 0.26 -12.38 12.11
N THR A 344 -1.02 -12.25 12.44
CA THR A 344 -2.09 -13.06 11.89
C THR A 344 -3.22 -12.18 11.38
N ALA A 345 -3.66 -12.39 10.14
CA ALA A 345 -4.87 -11.76 9.61
C ALA A 345 -6.07 -12.68 9.84
N CYS A 346 -7.28 -12.13 9.95
CA CYS A 346 -8.51 -12.91 9.86
C CYS A 346 -9.48 -12.34 8.82
N PRO A 347 -10.03 -13.17 7.90
CA PRO A 347 -11.01 -12.72 6.93
C PRO A 347 -12.26 -12.14 7.59
N HIS A 348 -12.70 -12.74 8.69
CA HIS A 348 -13.98 -12.49 9.31
C HIS A 348 -13.95 -12.90 10.79
N TRP A 349 -14.98 -12.49 11.54
CA TRP A 349 -15.28 -13.09 12.83
C TRP A 349 -16.76 -12.95 13.17
N ASP A 350 -17.41 -14.06 13.49
CA ASP A 350 -18.79 -14.12 13.93
C ASP A 350 -19.05 -15.35 14.81
N HIS A 351 -19.19 -15.13 16.12
CA HIS A 351 -19.46 -16.19 17.08
C HIS A 351 -20.97 -16.47 17.29
N GLU A 352 -21.84 -15.93 16.42
CA GLU A 352 -23.28 -16.24 16.43
C GLU A 352 -23.59 -17.75 16.35
N PRO A 353 -22.93 -18.57 15.51
CA PRO A 353 -23.22 -20.01 15.44
C PRO A 353 -22.97 -20.76 16.75
N ARG A 354 -21.87 -20.42 17.47
CA ARG A 354 -21.51 -21.04 18.76
C ARG A 354 -22.23 -20.42 19.95
N SER A 355 -22.65 -19.15 19.87
CA SER A 355 -23.33 -18.43 20.95
C SER A 355 -24.51 -17.58 20.45
N PRO A 356 -25.62 -18.22 20.05
CA PRO A 356 -26.74 -17.53 19.43
C PRO A 356 -27.26 -16.36 20.26
N GLY A 357 -27.31 -15.19 19.66
CA GLY A 357 -27.79 -13.94 20.25
C GLY A 357 -26.89 -13.34 21.33
N ARG A 358 -25.72 -13.92 21.64
CA ARG A 358 -24.84 -13.52 22.75
C ARG A 358 -23.36 -13.37 22.36
N GLY A 359 -22.96 -13.89 21.20
CA GLY A 359 -21.58 -13.85 20.73
C GLY A 359 -21.04 -12.46 20.41
N VAL A 360 -19.75 -12.42 20.09
CA VAL A 360 -19.08 -11.25 19.51
C VAL A 360 -19.02 -11.43 18.00
N THR A 361 -19.47 -10.42 17.26
CA THR A 361 -19.42 -10.37 15.79
C THR A 361 -18.60 -9.15 15.38
N VAL A 362 -17.70 -9.32 14.42
CA VAL A 362 -16.91 -8.24 13.83
C VAL A 362 -17.45 -7.93 12.44
N GLN A 363 -18.08 -6.77 12.28
CA GLN A 363 -18.78 -6.37 11.07
C GLN A 363 -17.97 -5.43 10.19
N GLY A 364 -18.21 -5.53 8.88
CA GLY A 364 -17.59 -4.65 7.88
C GLY A 364 -16.31 -5.23 7.29
N SER A 365 -16.09 -6.54 7.38
CA SER A 365 -15.06 -7.17 6.55
C SER A 365 -15.50 -7.20 5.09
N THR A 366 -14.53 -6.98 4.21
CA THR A 366 -14.64 -7.15 2.75
C THR A 366 -13.32 -7.73 2.24
N PRO A 367 -13.29 -8.38 1.07
CA PRO A 367 -12.05 -8.89 0.48
C PRO A 367 -10.95 -7.83 0.43
N LEU A 368 -11.28 -6.59 0.04
CA LEU A 368 -10.33 -5.47 -0.03
C LEU A 368 -9.77 -5.06 1.34
N ARG A 369 -10.61 -4.94 2.36
CA ARG A 369 -10.15 -4.58 3.72
C ARG A 369 -9.25 -5.67 4.30
N TYR A 370 -9.57 -6.93 4.04
CA TYR A 370 -8.72 -8.07 4.40
C TYR A 370 -7.40 -8.06 3.64
N ALA A 371 -7.42 -7.83 2.32
CA ALA A 371 -6.22 -7.74 1.48
C ALA A 371 -5.20 -6.76 2.02
N ARG A 372 -5.67 -5.57 2.39
CA ARG A 372 -4.86 -4.48 2.90
C ARG A 372 -4.24 -4.80 4.24
N TRP A 373 -5.00 -5.42 5.13
CA TRP A 373 -4.47 -5.91 6.39
C TRP A 373 -3.38 -6.97 6.13
N LEU A 374 -3.66 -7.98 5.32
CA LEU A 374 -2.70 -9.04 4.99
C LEU A 374 -1.42 -8.46 4.35
N ALA A 375 -1.54 -7.51 3.41
CA ALA A 375 -0.41 -6.86 2.77
C ALA A 375 0.48 -6.11 3.78
N ALA A 376 -0.13 -5.49 4.79
CA ALA A 376 0.60 -4.87 5.89
C ALA A 376 1.28 -5.88 6.80
N LEU A 377 0.64 -7.02 7.08
CA LEU A 377 1.27 -8.10 7.82
C LEU A 377 2.44 -8.73 7.05
N CYS A 378 2.35 -8.85 5.72
CA CYS A 378 3.47 -9.30 4.89
C CYS A 378 4.67 -8.36 4.99
N ARG A 379 4.47 -7.03 4.98
CA ARG A 379 5.58 -6.07 5.20
C ARG A 379 6.18 -6.22 6.59
N HIS A 380 5.33 -6.37 7.61
CA HIS A 380 5.80 -6.63 8.97
C HIS A 380 6.64 -7.91 9.04
N ALA A 381 6.17 -9.01 8.43
CA ALA A 381 6.90 -10.27 8.37
C ALA A 381 8.27 -10.13 7.67
N SER A 382 8.38 -9.29 6.63
CA SER A 382 9.66 -8.99 5.98
C SER A 382 10.62 -8.21 6.89
N ARG A 383 10.10 -7.35 7.79
CA ARG A 383 10.89 -6.57 8.75
C ARG A 383 11.29 -7.38 9.99
N GLN A 384 10.42 -8.30 10.41
CA GLN A 384 10.56 -9.14 11.62
C GLN A 384 10.51 -10.63 11.24
N PRO A 385 11.42 -11.13 10.39
CA PRO A 385 11.40 -12.53 9.98
C PRO A 385 11.79 -13.45 11.14
N LEU A 386 11.21 -14.65 11.19
CA LEU A 386 11.64 -15.70 12.10
C LEU A 386 12.87 -16.38 11.50
N ALA A 387 14.04 -16.19 12.11
CA ALA A 387 15.31 -16.73 11.62
C ALA A 387 15.59 -16.41 10.13
N GLY A 388 15.23 -15.20 9.69
CA GLY A 388 15.42 -14.76 8.29
C GLY A 388 14.29 -15.14 7.34
N GLU A 389 13.32 -15.96 7.77
CA GLU A 389 12.13 -16.29 6.97
C GLU A 389 10.91 -15.41 7.32
N PRO A 390 10.31 -14.69 6.35
CA PRO A 390 9.10 -13.90 6.59
C PRO A 390 7.88 -14.82 6.68
N LEU A 391 7.29 -14.96 7.87
CA LEU A 391 6.09 -15.77 8.11
C LEU A 391 4.89 -14.89 8.46
N VAL A 392 3.73 -15.23 7.89
CA VAL A 392 2.44 -14.63 8.24
C VAL A 392 1.40 -15.72 8.45
N PHE A 393 0.54 -15.53 9.44
CA PHE A 393 -0.54 -16.48 9.73
C PHE A 393 -1.89 -15.96 9.25
N ILE A 394 -2.82 -16.86 8.96
CA ILE A 394 -4.20 -16.53 8.61
C ILE A 394 -5.12 -17.37 9.50
N ASN A 395 -5.92 -16.69 10.32
CA ASN A 395 -7.01 -17.30 11.08
C ASN A 395 -8.31 -17.07 10.29
N ALA A 396 -8.89 -18.06 9.61
CA ALA A 396 -8.47 -19.45 9.44
C ALA A 396 -8.69 -19.91 8.00
N TRP A 397 -8.28 -21.16 7.71
CA TRP A 397 -8.69 -21.88 6.52
C TRP A 397 -10.20 -22.17 6.53
N ASN A 398 -10.71 -22.84 7.57
CA ASN A 398 -12.04 -23.45 7.57
C ASN A 398 -12.86 -23.31 8.87
N GLU A 399 -12.63 -22.33 9.74
CA GLU A 399 -13.37 -22.22 11.01
C GLU A 399 -14.75 -21.53 10.84
N TRP A 400 -15.62 -22.20 10.08
CA TRP A 400 -16.95 -21.71 9.67
C TRP A 400 -17.87 -21.30 10.82
N ALA A 401 -17.84 -22.01 11.95
CA ALA A 401 -18.71 -21.72 13.10
C ALA A 401 -18.31 -20.45 13.87
N GLU A 402 -17.14 -19.88 13.60
CA GLU A 402 -16.76 -18.52 14.02
C GLU A 402 -16.74 -17.55 12.84
N GLY A 403 -17.31 -17.96 11.70
CA GLY A 403 -17.36 -17.19 10.47
C GLY A 403 -15.99 -16.91 9.86
N THR A 404 -14.91 -17.52 10.34
CA THR A 404 -13.53 -17.23 9.94
C THR A 404 -12.98 -18.32 9.04
N TYR A 405 -13.01 -18.08 7.73
CA TYR A 405 -12.59 -19.05 6.71
C TYR A 405 -12.13 -18.32 5.45
N LEU A 406 -11.30 -19.00 4.67
CA LEU A 406 -10.94 -18.61 3.30
C LEU A 406 -11.70 -19.41 2.25
N GLU A 407 -12.28 -20.54 2.62
CA GLU A 407 -13.00 -21.43 1.70
C GLU A 407 -14.13 -20.69 0.94
N PRO A 408 -14.39 -21.02 -0.35
CA PRO A 408 -15.39 -20.32 -1.13
C PRO A 408 -16.81 -20.47 -0.60
N ASP A 409 -17.56 -19.36 -0.56
CA ASP A 409 -18.97 -19.32 -0.18
C ASP A 409 -19.87 -18.75 -1.30
N CYS A 410 -21.19 -18.80 -1.09
CA CYS A 410 -22.16 -18.35 -2.10
C CYS A 410 -22.16 -16.82 -2.33
N HIS A 411 -21.65 -16.01 -1.40
CA HIS A 411 -21.73 -14.54 -1.49
C HIS A 411 -20.46 -13.91 -2.05
N TYR A 412 -19.29 -14.38 -1.63
CA TYR A 412 -17.99 -13.89 -2.09
C TYR A 412 -17.33 -14.82 -3.12
N GLY A 413 -17.78 -16.08 -3.24
CA GLY A 413 -17.13 -17.04 -4.14
C GLY A 413 -15.67 -17.20 -3.76
N HIS A 414 -14.77 -17.06 -4.73
CA HIS A 414 -13.32 -17.16 -4.56
C HIS A 414 -12.64 -15.86 -4.11
N ALA A 415 -13.37 -14.77 -3.89
CA ALA A 415 -12.77 -13.44 -3.71
C ALA A 415 -11.75 -13.36 -2.57
N TYR A 416 -11.97 -14.06 -1.44
CA TYR A 416 -11.00 -14.10 -0.33
C TYR A 416 -9.75 -14.94 -0.65
N LEU A 417 -9.86 -16.01 -1.43
CA LEU A 417 -8.70 -16.79 -1.90
C LEU A 417 -7.91 -16.01 -2.95
N ASN A 418 -8.60 -15.43 -3.94
CA ASN A 418 -7.98 -14.66 -5.00
C ASN A 418 -7.26 -13.43 -4.44
N ILE A 419 -7.88 -12.71 -3.51
CA ILE A 419 -7.21 -11.56 -2.91
C ILE A 419 -6.05 -11.97 -2.00
N THR A 420 -6.12 -13.14 -1.34
CA THR A 420 -4.97 -13.72 -0.62
C THR A 420 -3.82 -13.98 -1.58
N ARG A 421 -4.10 -14.62 -2.72
CA ARG A 421 -3.12 -14.87 -3.79
C ARG A 421 -2.47 -13.58 -4.27
N ARG A 422 -3.28 -12.60 -4.68
CA ARG A 422 -2.80 -11.33 -5.23
C ARG A 422 -1.88 -10.62 -4.24
N VAL A 423 -2.26 -10.59 -2.97
CA VAL A 423 -1.43 -9.98 -1.91
C VAL A 423 -0.12 -10.73 -1.72
N LEU A 424 -0.17 -12.06 -1.57
CA LEU A 424 1.03 -12.87 -1.31
C LEU A 424 1.97 -12.89 -2.51
N ALA A 425 1.46 -12.96 -3.74
CA ALA A 425 2.24 -12.96 -4.97
C ALA A 425 2.68 -11.55 -5.43
N ARG A 426 2.22 -10.49 -4.74
CA ARG A 426 2.44 -9.09 -5.12
C ARG A 426 1.94 -8.83 -6.54
N GLU A 427 0.69 -9.22 -6.80
CA GLU A 427 -0.07 -8.96 -8.03
C GLU A 427 -1.10 -7.83 -7.78
N THR A 428 -1.75 -7.37 -8.85
CA THR A 428 -2.82 -6.36 -8.80
C THR A 428 -3.99 -6.85 -7.94
N LEU A 429 -4.59 -5.98 -7.11
CA LEU A 429 -5.74 -6.32 -6.25
C LEU A 429 -7.04 -6.40 -7.04
N ALA A 430 -7.17 -5.61 -8.12
CA ALA A 430 -8.21 -5.77 -9.11
C ALA A 430 -8.15 -7.18 -9.72
N GLY A 431 -9.31 -7.83 -9.84
CA GLY A 431 -9.38 -9.12 -10.52
C GLY A 431 -9.15 -8.99 -12.03
N PRO A 432 -8.88 -10.10 -12.73
CA PRO A 432 -8.46 -10.10 -14.14
C PRO A 432 -9.46 -9.44 -15.10
N ALA A 433 -10.71 -9.25 -14.67
CA ALA A 433 -11.76 -8.58 -15.45
C ALA A 433 -11.86 -7.06 -15.22
N LYS A 434 -11.04 -6.47 -14.34
CA LYS A 434 -11.09 -5.04 -13.99
C LYS A 434 -9.77 -4.34 -14.32
N PRO A 435 -9.81 -3.11 -14.87
CA PRO A 435 -8.60 -2.32 -15.08
C PRO A 435 -7.93 -2.03 -13.73
N PRO A 436 -6.58 -2.00 -13.67
CA PRO A 436 -5.88 -1.59 -12.47
C PRO A 436 -6.17 -0.13 -12.12
N ALA A 437 -6.32 0.16 -10.83
CA ALA A 437 -6.56 1.48 -10.28
C ALA A 437 -5.25 2.11 -9.74
N LEU A 438 -4.84 3.24 -10.31
CA LEU A 438 -3.65 3.98 -9.93
C LEU A 438 -4.03 5.28 -9.23
N LEU A 439 -3.44 5.53 -8.05
CA LEU A 439 -3.60 6.79 -7.34
C LEU A 439 -2.34 7.64 -7.51
N LEU A 440 -2.49 8.85 -8.06
CA LEU A 440 -1.43 9.85 -8.17
C LEU A 440 -1.63 10.92 -7.09
N ILE A 441 -0.61 11.19 -6.28
CA ILE A 441 -0.67 12.21 -5.21
C ILE A 441 0.39 13.29 -5.41
N GLY A 442 -0.03 14.56 -5.48
CA GLY A 442 0.82 15.75 -5.55
C GLY A 442 0.53 16.74 -4.42
N HIS A 443 1.44 17.67 -4.15
CA HIS A 443 1.28 18.61 -3.03
C HIS A 443 0.35 19.79 -3.36
N ASP A 444 0.37 20.33 -4.59
CA ASP A 444 -0.58 21.35 -5.06
C ASP A 444 -0.63 21.37 -6.61
N ALA A 445 -1.38 22.31 -7.18
CA ALA A 445 -1.51 22.53 -8.62
C ALA A 445 -0.80 23.81 -9.13
N HIS A 446 0.21 24.35 -8.44
CA HIS A 446 1.02 25.45 -8.95
C HIS A 446 1.90 25.00 -10.13
N ALA A 447 2.21 25.92 -11.04
CA ALA A 447 2.97 25.64 -12.27
C ALA A 447 4.49 25.55 -12.02
N ASN A 448 4.90 24.62 -11.16
CA ASN A 448 6.31 24.34 -10.84
C ASN A 448 6.75 22.99 -11.41
N GLY A 449 8.07 22.76 -11.46
CA GLY A 449 8.65 21.57 -12.10
C GLY A 449 8.11 20.24 -11.59
N ALA A 450 7.93 20.07 -10.27
CA ALA A 450 7.41 18.82 -9.70
C ALA A 450 5.96 18.54 -10.15
N GLN A 451 5.11 19.56 -10.17
CA GLN A 451 3.72 19.47 -10.60
C GLN A 451 3.64 19.18 -12.10
N MET A 452 4.50 19.78 -12.91
CA MET A 452 4.57 19.44 -14.33
C MET A 452 4.95 17.98 -14.54
N ILE A 453 5.88 17.43 -13.75
CA ILE A 453 6.24 16.00 -13.82
C ILE A 453 5.03 15.11 -13.53
N LEU A 454 4.27 15.40 -12.47
CA LEU A 454 3.09 14.60 -12.12
C LEU A 454 1.99 14.70 -13.18
N LEU A 455 1.76 15.90 -13.74
CA LEU A 455 0.81 16.11 -14.82
C LEU A 455 1.23 15.36 -16.09
N SER A 456 2.50 15.43 -16.48
CA SER A 456 3.01 14.70 -17.65
C SER A 456 2.97 13.17 -17.45
N LEU A 457 3.19 12.67 -16.22
CA LEU A 457 2.97 11.26 -15.90
C LEU A 457 1.49 10.88 -16.09
N LEU A 458 0.56 11.72 -15.60
CA LEU A 458 -0.88 11.50 -15.77
C LEU A 458 -1.28 11.47 -17.25
N GLU A 459 -0.82 12.44 -18.05
CA GLU A 459 -1.06 12.50 -19.50
C GLU A 459 -0.58 11.23 -20.20
N TRP A 460 0.66 10.80 -19.89
CA TRP A 460 1.25 9.62 -20.49
C TRP A 460 0.51 8.34 -20.06
N TYR A 461 0.23 8.16 -18.77
CA TYR A 461 -0.50 6.99 -18.28
C TYR A 461 -1.93 6.93 -18.82
N ARG A 462 -2.65 8.05 -18.93
CA ARG A 462 -3.99 8.07 -19.53
C ARG A 462 -3.98 7.70 -21.01
N ARG A 463 -2.90 8.01 -21.72
CA ARG A 463 -2.77 7.71 -23.15
C ARG A 463 -2.33 6.28 -23.42
N GLU A 464 -1.38 5.78 -22.65
CA GLU A 464 -0.68 4.52 -22.95
C GLU A 464 -1.15 3.33 -22.11
N MET A 465 -1.81 3.56 -20.97
CA MET A 465 -2.15 2.52 -20.01
C MET A 465 -3.67 2.39 -19.78
N PRO A 466 -4.19 1.15 -19.64
CA PRO A 466 -5.61 0.91 -19.38
C PRO A 466 -5.95 1.05 -17.89
N PHE A 467 -5.47 2.10 -17.22
CA PHE A 467 -5.67 2.30 -15.78
C PHE A 467 -6.91 3.14 -15.48
N GLU A 468 -7.59 2.82 -14.38
CA GLU A 468 -8.45 3.77 -13.68
C GLU A 468 -7.59 4.69 -12.82
N ILE A 469 -7.40 5.94 -13.25
CA ILE A 469 -6.53 6.89 -12.55
C ILE A 469 -7.34 7.90 -11.76
N THR A 470 -7.06 8.00 -10.46
CA THR A 470 -7.52 9.09 -9.58
C THR A 470 -6.32 9.96 -9.19
N VAL A 471 -6.52 11.27 -9.10
CA VAL A 471 -5.52 12.24 -8.67
C VAL A 471 -5.95 12.87 -7.35
N MET A 472 -5.03 13.00 -6.41
CA MET A 472 -5.21 13.76 -5.18
C MET A 472 -4.14 14.82 -5.06
N LEU A 473 -4.53 16.07 -4.91
CA LEU A 473 -3.61 17.21 -4.74
C LEU A 473 -3.79 17.77 -3.33
N GLY A 474 -2.71 18.12 -2.63
CA GLY A 474 -2.81 18.80 -1.33
C GLY A 474 -3.59 20.10 -1.46
N GLY A 475 -3.11 21.03 -2.30
CA GLY A 475 -3.73 22.33 -2.54
C GLY A 475 -4.15 22.62 -3.99
N VAL A 476 -4.82 23.75 -4.17
CA VAL A 476 -5.24 24.28 -5.48
C VAL A 476 -4.08 24.95 -6.23
N GLY A 477 -4.27 25.30 -7.50
CA GLY A 477 -3.31 26.08 -8.27
C GLY A 477 -3.70 26.23 -9.75
N ARG A 478 -2.83 26.88 -10.53
CA ARG A 478 -3.07 27.19 -11.96
C ARG A 478 -3.35 25.95 -12.80
N LEU A 479 -2.70 24.82 -12.51
CA LEU A 479 -2.79 23.57 -13.27
C LEU A 479 -3.99 22.69 -12.89
N LEU A 480 -4.82 23.10 -11.93
CA LEU A 480 -5.92 22.27 -11.43
C LEU A 480 -6.92 21.88 -12.54
N PRO A 481 -7.34 22.79 -13.44
CA PRO A 481 -8.22 22.43 -14.56
C PRO A 481 -7.62 21.36 -15.48
N GLU A 482 -6.30 21.38 -15.70
CA GLU A 482 -5.59 20.44 -16.55
C GLU A 482 -5.59 19.03 -15.93
N TYR A 483 -5.37 18.92 -14.61
CA TYR A 483 -5.53 17.66 -13.90
C TYR A 483 -6.97 17.12 -14.00
N GLN A 484 -7.96 17.99 -13.76
CA GLN A 484 -9.38 17.65 -13.80
C GLN A 484 -9.87 17.23 -15.19
N ALA A 485 -9.28 17.77 -16.26
CA ALA A 485 -9.58 17.39 -17.63
C ALA A 485 -9.12 15.95 -17.95
N LEU A 486 -8.08 15.46 -17.26
CA LEU A 486 -7.47 14.16 -17.52
C LEU A 486 -7.98 13.07 -16.59
N ALA A 487 -8.31 13.38 -15.34
CA ALA A 487 -8.74 12.40 -14.35
C ALA A 487 -9.61 12.97 -13.23
N ASP A 488 -10.35 12.09 -12.55
CA ASP A 488 -11.04 12.42 -11.30
C ASP A 488 -10.00 12.94 -10.30
N THR A 489 -10.11 14.22 -9.97
CA THR A 489 -9.12 14.95 -9.17
C THR A 489 -9.77 15.50 -7.90
N LEU A 490 -9.20 15.17 -6.75
CA LEU A 490 -9.65 15.61 -5.43
C LEU A 490 -8.60 16.52 -4.79
N VAL A 491 -9.04 17.61 -4.14
CA VAL A 491 -8.18 18.52 -3.38
C VAL A 491 -8.28 18.17 -1.90
N LEU A 492 -7.20 17.70 -1.30
CA LEU A 492 -7.15 17.15 0.06
C LEU A 492 -7.31 18.21 1.15
N ASP A 493 -6.79 19.43 0.94
CA ASP A 493 -6.96 20.56 1.88
C ASP A 493 -8.43 21.01 2.00
N GLU A 494 -9.28 20.64 1.05
CA GLU A 494 -10.73 20.90 1.08
C GLU A 494 -11.53 19.77 1.77
N GLN A 495 -10.86 18.69 2.18
CA GLN A 495 -11.47 17.51 2.79
C GLN A 495 -11.31 17.50 4.32
N PRO A 496 -12.20 16.81 5.06
CA PRO A 496 -12.03 16.66 6.50
C PRO A 496 -10.76 15.84 6.83
N PRO A 497 -10.16 16.05 8.03
CA PRO A 497 -9.06 15.23 8.50
C PRO A 497 -9.40 13.73 8.47
N GLY A 498 -8.47 12.89 8.01
CA GLY A 498 -8.68 11.45 7.86
C GLY A 498 -9.49 11.04 6.62
N PHE A 499 -9.83 11.97 5.72
CA PHE A 499 -10.53 11.65 4.48
C PHE A 499 -9.84 10.58 3.64
N LEU A 500 -8.50 10.63 3.50
CA LEU A 500 -7.78 9.64 2.71
C LEU A 500 -7.97 8.21 3.24
N ASP A 501 -7.93 8.02 4.56
CA ASP A 501 -8.20 6.73 5.19
C ASP A 501 -9.62 6.22 4.88
N ASP A 502 -10.63 7.09 5.02
CA ASP A 502 -12.03 6.74 4.72
C ASP A 502 -12.28 6.50 3.23
N TRP A 503 -11.62 7.27 2.37
CA TRP A 503 -11.72 7.12 0.92
C TRP A 503 -11.10 5.80 0.48
N LEU A 504 -9.88 5.51 0.94
CA LEU A 504 -9.22 4.23 0.66
C LEU A 504 -10.14 3.08 1.08
N GLN A 505 -10.80 3.15 2.23
CA GLN A 505 -11.71 2.10 2.72
C GLN A 505 -12.79 1.66 1.71
N HIS A 506 -13.19 2.52 0.77
CA HIS A 506 -14.27 2.28 -0.19
C HIS A 506 -13.81 2.18 -1.65
N HIS A 507 -12.58 2.63 -1.94
CA HIS A 507 -12.03 2.67 -3.29
C HIS A 507 -10.88 1.66 -3.43
N PRO A 508 -11.03 0.60 -4.25
CA PRO A 508 -9.93 -0.31 -4.55
C PRO A 508 -8.84 0.45 -5.32
N ILE A 509 -7.63 0.46 -4.78
CA ILE A 509 -6.43 1.04 -5.39
C ILE A 509 -5.38 -0.05 -5.42
N ASP A 510 -4.69 -0.19 -6.54
CA ASP A 510 -3.69 -1.22 -6.77
C ASP A 510 -2.28 -0.71 -6.48
N ALA A 511 -2.01 0.56 -6.78
CA ALA A 511 -0.76 1.21 -6.37
C ALA A 511 -0.88 2.73 -6.30
N VAL A 512 0.15 3.34 -5.71
CA VAL A 512 0.24 4.78 -5.50
C VAL A 512 1.57 5.32 -5.98
N ILE A 513 1.54 6.43 -6.72
CA ILE A 513 2.71 7.26 -6.99
C ILE A 513 2.50 8.59 -6.26
N THR A 514 3.42 8.94 -5.38
CA THR A 514 3.44 10.23 -4.70
C THR A 514 4.60 11.06 -5.22
N ASN A 515 4.42 12.38 -5.28
CA ASN A 515 5.39 13.28 -5.87
C ASN A 515 5.69 14.42 -4.88
N THR A 516 6.96 14.63 -4.53
CA THR A 516 7.52 15.51 -3.49
C THR A 516 7.54 14.94 -2.07
N VAL A 517 8.51 15.36 -1.25
CA VAL A 517 8.58 15.04 0.20
C VAL A 517 7.34 15.56 0.96
N VAL A 518 6.73 16.65 0.49
CA VAL A 518 5.53 17.23 1.12
C VAL A 518 4.36 16.24 1.16
N CYS A 519 4.31 15.30 0.20
CA CYS A 519 3.30 14.25 0.17
C CYS A 519 3.55 13.10 1.16
N ALA A 520 4.61 13.16 1.97
CA ALA A 520 4.96 12.11 2.93
C ALA A 520 3.81 11.68 3.85
N PRO A 521 2.99 12.57 4.43
CA PRO A 521 1.88 12.15 5.28
C PRO A 521 0.90 11.23 4.53
N HIS A 522 0.61 11.51 3.26
CA HIS A 522 -0.28 10.71 2.43
C HIS A 522 0.36 9.41 1.97
N ALA A 523 1.63 9.45 1.56
CA ALA A 523 2.40 8.26 1.20
C ALA A 523 2.46 7.25 2.34
N VAL A 524 2.69 7.73 3.57
CA VAL A 524 2.73 6.90 4.79
C VAL A 524 1.37 6.30 5.10
N VAL A 525 0.27 7.04 4.93
CA VAL A 525 -1.09 6.49 5.08
C VAL A 525 -1.31 5.36 4.08
N CYS A 526 -1.05 5.59 2.79
CA CYS A 526 -1.18 4.56 1.75
C CYS A 526 -0.32 3.32 2.04
N ALA A 527 0.93 3.52 2.47
CA ALA A 527 1.85 2.45 2.83
C ALA A 527 1.37 1.66 4.05
N ARG A 528 0.77 2.31 5.06
CA ARG A 528 0.18 1.64 6.24
C ARG A 528 -1.05 0.81 5.89
N TRP A 529 -1.87 1.29 4.95
CA TRP A 529 -2.95 0.52 4.31
C TRP A 529 -2.46 -0.63 3.44
N GLY A 530 -1.17 -0.72 3.25
CA GLY A 530 -0.51 -1.77 2.52
C GLY A 530 -0.61 -1.77 1.03
N LEU A 531 -0.89 -0.59 0.48
CA LEU A 531 -0.69 -0.31 -0.92
C LEU A 531 0.82 -0.26 -1.24
N PRO A 532 1.22 -0.74 -2.42
CA PRO A 532 2.53 -0.45 -2.99
C PRO A 532 2.65 1.05 -3.27
N VAL A 533 3.68 1.68 -2.72
CA VAL A 533 3.91 3.12 -2.88
C VAL A 533 5.29 3.39 -3.49
N VAL A 534 5.30 4.15 -4.58
CA VAL A 534 6.51 4.80 -5.11
C VAL A 534 6.43 6.29 -4.78
N SER A 535 7.47 6.84 -4.16
CA SER A 535 7.56 8.27 -3.86
C SER A 535 8.69 8.92 -4.64
N LEU A 536 8.37 9.97 -5.40
CA LEU A 536 9.32 10.74 -6.19
C LEU A 536 9.81 11.92 -5.34
N ILE A 537 11.12 12.00 -5.11
CA ILE A 537 11.74 12.98 -4.22
C ILE A 537 12.58 13.95 -5.04
N HIS A 538 12.22 15.23 -5.02
CA HIS A 538 12.87 16.26 -5.83
C HIS A 538 13.60 17.32 -5.00
N GLU A 539 13.34 17.36 -3.70
CA GLU A 539 13.79 18.41 -2.80
C GLU A 539 15.27 18.26 -2.42
N LEU A 540 16.02 19.36 -2.51
CA LEU A 540 17.39 19.43 -2.02
C LEU A 540 17.45 19.63 -0.49
N PRO A 541 18.59 19.33 0.16
CA PRO A 541 18.74 19.42 1.61
C PRO A 541 18.42 20.79 2.20
N THR A 542 18.78 21.86 1.51
CA THR A 542 18.51 23.24 1.94
C THR A 542 17.00 23.46 2.05
N LEU A 543 16.26 23.11 1.01
CA LEU A 543 14.80 23.24 0.98
C LEU A 543 14.11 22.34 2.02
N ILE A 544 14.61 21.11 2.22
CA ILE A 544 14.10 20.20 3.26
C ILE A 544 14.23 20.87 4.64
N ARG A 545 15.38 21.46 4.97
CA ARG A 545 15.61 22.12 6.27
C ARG A 545 14.82 23.42 6.41
N GLU A 546 14.76 24.24 5.36
CA GLU A 546 13.98 25.49 5.35
C GLU A 546 12.48 25.23 5.60
N ARG A 547 11.96 24.13 5.05
CA ARG A 547 10.57 23.70 5.22
C ARG A 547 10.35 22.79 6.43
N ARG A 548 11.42 22.44 7.16
CA ARG A 548 11.40 21.54 8.33
C ARG A 548 10.82 20.16 8.04
N LEU A 549 11.21 19.58 6.90
CA LEU A 549 10.69 18.31 6.37
C LEU A 549 11.52 17.08 6.78
N GLU A 550 12.42 17.20 7.75
CA GLU A 550 13.32 16.11 8.13
C GLU A 550 12.58 14.91 8.74
N GLN A 551 11.45 15.16 9.40
CA GLN A 551 10.60 14.10 9.96
C GLN A 551 9.86 13.33 8.86
N GLU A 552 9.42 14.04 7.81
CA GLU A 552 8.78 13.51 6.61
C GLU A 552 9.74 12.62 5.84
N CYS A 553 11.00 13.05 5.67
CA CYS A 553 12.06 12.22 5.08
C CYS A 553 12.25 10.91 5.85
N ARG A 554 12.28 10.97 7.19
CA ARG A 554 12.36 9.77 8.03
C ARG A 554 11.15 8.85 7.84
N ALA A 555 9.95 9.42 7.84
CA ALA A 555 8.72 8.65 7.74
C ALA A 555 8.64 7.93 6.38
N LEU A 556 9.00 8.61 5.29
CA LEU A 556 9.13 8.00 3.97
C LEU A 556 10.14 6.85 3.96
N LEU A 557 11.34 7.06 4.51
CA LEU A 557 12.39 6.04 4.54
C LEU A 557 11.99 4.79 5.34
N ALA A 558 11.21 4.97 6.41
CA ALA A 558 10.78 3.87 7.26
C ALA A 558 9.58 3.08 6.67
N GLU A 559 8.63 3.78 6.05
CA GLU A 559 7.31 3.21 5.76
C GLU A 559 7.07 2.89 4.27
N VAL A 560 7.71 3.61 3.35
CA VAL A 560 7.45 3.50 1.90
C VAL A 560 8.35 2.45 1.24
N ASP A 561 7.80 1.69 0.29
CA ASP A 561 8.51 0.58 -0.36
C ASP A 561 9.65 1.04 -1.27
N THR A 562 9.46 2.16 -1.99
CA THR A 562 10.40 2.62 -3.02
C THR A 562 10.45 4.13 -3.11
N LEU A 563 11.66 4.68 -3.04
CA LEU A 563 11.94 6.11 -3.18
C LEU A 563 12.77 6.32 -4.45
N VAL A 564 12.32 7.23 -5.31
CA VAL A 564 12.98 7.55 -6.58
C VAL A 564 13.48 8.98 -6.52
N PHE A 565 14.78 9.14 -6.77
CA PHE A 565 15.47 10.42 -6.76
C PHE A 565 15.96 10.74 -8.17
N PRO A 566 15.93 12.00 -8.62
CA PRO A 566 16.42 12.35 -9.95
C PRO A 566 17.96 12.28 -10.03
N SER A 567 18.65 12.36 -8.89
CA SER A 567 20.12 12.40 -8.83
C SER A 567 20.69 11.89 -7.50
N GLY A 568 22.00 11.59 -7.49
CA GLY A 568 22.73 11.16 -6.30
C GLY A 568 22.78 12.23 -5.21
N ILE A 569 22.95 13.50 -5.58
CA ILE A 569 23.00 14.61 -4.62
C ILE A 569 21.67 14.78 -3.86
N VAL A 570 20.54 14.58 -4.55
CA VAL A 570 19.21 14.64 -3.92
C VAL A 570 19.01 13.45 -2.98
N ARG A 571 19.39 12.24 -3.40
CA ARG A 571 19.34 11.04 -2.56
C ARG A 571 20.19 11.20 -1.29
N ASP A 572 21.47 11.53 -1.44
CA ASP A 572 22.42 11.60 -0.32
C ASP A 572 22.03 12.74 0.64
N GLY A 573 21.56 13.84 0.07
CA GLY A 573 20.98 14.94 0.78
C GLY A 573 19.75 14.59 1.62
N PHE A 574 18.79 13.87 1.02
CA PHE A 574 17.61 13.35 1.70
C PHE A 574 17.99 12.42 2.86
N LEU A 575 18.93 11.48 2.64
CA LEU A 575 19.39 10.55 3.67
C LEU A 575 20.04 11.29 4.85
N GLY A 576 20.86 12.31 4.57
CA GLY A 576 21.44 13.15 5.61
C GLY A 576 20.39 13.88 6.45
N CYS A 577 19.33 14.40 5.82
CA CYS A 577 18.23 15.06 6.53
C CYS A 577 17.43 14.06 7.39
N ALA A 578 17.10 12.88 6.85
CA ALA A 578 16.38 11.82 7.58
C ALA A 578 17.15 11.33 8.83
N ALA A 579 18.48 11.25 8.76
CA ALA A 579 19.33 10.90 9.90
C ALA A 579 19.32 12.00 10.97
N SER A 580 19.40 13.28 10.57
CA SER A 580 19.47 14.42 11.49
C SER A 580 18.24 14.60 12.39
N ALA A 581 17.05 14.19 11.92
CA ALA A 581 15.82 14.19 12.72
C ALA A 581 15.87 13.31 13.99
N GLY A 582 16.93 12.52 14.20
CA GLY A 582 17.03 11.50 15.26
C GLY A 582 17.89 11.95 16.42
N ALA A 583 18.77 12.89 16.16
CA ALA A 583 19.63 13.49 17.16
C ALA A 583 18.93 14.62 17.96
N GLY A 584 17.81 15.15 17.47
CA GLY A 584 17.13 16.34 18.03
C GLY A 584 16.02 16.08 19.06
N GLY A 585 15.70 14.83 19.37
CA GLY A 585 14.63 14.47 20.29
C GLY A 585 15.13 14.10 21.69
N SER A 586 15.83 14.99 22.39
CA SER A 586 16.14 14.81 23.80
C SER A 586 15.60 15.98 24.64
N GLY A 587 14.47 15.74 25.31
CA GLY A 587 14.28 16.35 26.63
C GLY A 587 15.45 15.92 27.54
N PRO A 588 15.87 16.75 28.50
CA PRO A 588 17.11 16.50 29.25
C PRO A 588 16.92 15.31 30.19
N GLY A 589 17.37 14.12 29.76
CA GLY A 589 17.32 12.93 30.59
C GLY A 589 17.53 11.59 29.88
N ALA A 590 18.57 11.45 29.04
CA ALA A 590 19.19 10.16 28.74
C ALA A 590 20.45 10.35 27.89
N ALA A 591 21.60 10.52 28.54
CA ALA A 591 22.88 10.30 27.91
C ALA A 591 23.34 8.87 28.24
N MET A 592 23.78 8.16 27.19
CA MET A 592 24.69 6.98 27.14
C MET A 592 24.09 5.82 26.34
N HIS A 593 24.48 5.72 25.07
CA HIS A 593 25.51 4.79 24.63
C HIS A 593 25.83 5.08 23.16
N ALA A 594 26.98 5.73 22.93
CA ALA A 594 27.60 5.74 21.61
C ALA A 594 28.24 4.36 21.39
N SER A 595 27.56 3.50 20.65
CA SER A 595 28.21 2.38 19.97
C SER A 595 28.51 2.82 18.53
N SER A 596 29.75 2.54 18.14
CA SER A 596 30.34 2.69 16.81
C SER A 596 29.41 2.22 15.69
N GLY A 597 29.58 2.85 14.53
CA GLY A 597 28.79 2.62 13.31
C GLY A 597 28.65 1.16 12.88
N ASP A 598 27.61 0.97 12.07
CA ASP A 598 27.19 -0.24 11.34
C ASP A 598 25.93 -0.99 11.80
N ASP A 599 25.11 -0.42 12.69
CA ASP A 599 23.83 -1.05 13.07
C ASP A 599 22.56 -0.31 12.59
N LYS A 600 21.87 -0.98 11.65
CA LYS A 600 20.41 -1.06 11.47
C LYS A 600 19.66 0.20 10.98
N VAL A 601 19.79 0.50 9.69
CA VAL A 601 18.63 1.00 8.91
C VAL A 601 17.78 -0.21 8.54
N ALA A 602 17.00 -0.69 9.50
CA ALA A 602 16.06 -1.78 9.28
C ALA A 602 14.93 -1.28 8.36
N ASN A 603 14.80 -1.94 7.21
CA ASN A 603 13.94 -1.64 6.07
C ASN A 603 14.47 -0.52 5.15
N ALA A 604 15.54 -0.82 4.39
CA ALA A 604 15.95 0.06 3.30
C ALA A 604 14.85 0.05 2.23
N ALA A 605 14.02 1.10 2.20
CA ALA A 605 13.23 1.43 1.02
C ALA A 605 14.13 1.25 -0.21
N ALA A 606 13.62 0.67 -1.29
CA ALA A 606 14.42 0.58 -2.51
C ALA A 606 14.74 2.00 -2.98
N LEU A 607 16.01 2.40 -2.88
CA LEU A 607 16.47 3.73 -3.25
C LEU A 607 16.94 3.69 -4.70
N ALA A 608 16.17 4.29 -5.59
CA ALA A 608 16.49 4.36 -7.00
C ALA A 608 16.93 5.77 -7.38
N VAL A 609 18.04 5.90 -8.10
CA VAL A 609 18.40 7.15 -8.79
C VAL A 609 17.99 7.01 -10.24
N ARG A 610 16.97 7.78 -10.65
CA ARG A 610 16.44 7.79 -12.00
C ARG A 610 16.01 9.21 -12.38
N PRO A 611 16.72 9.87 -13.31
CA PRO A 611 16.31 11.18 -13.79
C PRO A 611 15.02 11.10 -14.61
N GLN A 612 14.19 12.14 -14.52
CA GLN A 612 12.87 12.21 -15.14
C GLN A 612 12.90 12.34 -16.67
N GLY A 613 14.01 12.83 -17.24
CA GLY A 613 14.10 13.13 -18.67
C GLY A 613 13.29 14.36 -19.11
N LEU A 614 13.11 14.53 -20.41
CA LEU A 614 12.44 15.67 -21.04
C LEU A 614 10.94 15.37 -21.22
N TYR A 615 10.09 15.96 -20.37
CA TYR A 615 8.64 15.74 -20.39
C TYR A 615 7.87 16.61 -21.40
N LYS A 616 8.53 17.61 -22.01
CA LYS A 616 7.97 18.43 -23.10
C LYS A 616 8.82 18.27 -24.35
N THR A 617 8.19 17.90 -25.46
CA THR A 617 8.83 18.06 -26.78
C THR A 617 8.66 19.51 -27.20
N LEU A 618 9.78 20.22 -27.37
CA LEU A 618 9.79 21.61 -27.78
C LEU A 618 10.16 21.71 -29.26
N THR A 619 9.42 22.53 -30.00
CA THR A 619 9.74 22.90 -31.40
C THR A 619 9.60 24.41 -31.54
N ALA A 620 10.47 25.02 -32.34
CA ALA A 620 10.44 26.46 -32.61
C ALA A 620 10.26 26.70 -34.11
N GLU A 621 9.31 27.56 -34.47
CA GLU A 621 9.10 27.99 -35.85
C GLU A 621 10.07 29.13 -36.19
N PRO A 622 10.65 29.19 -37.41
CA PRO A 622 11.62 30.23 -37.77
C PRO A 622 11.13 31.66 -37.51
N GLU A 623 9.87 31.96 -37.80
CA GLU A 623 9.27 33.29 -37.56
C GLU A 623 9.23 33.69 -36.07
N SER A 624 9.15 32.70 -35.17
CA SER A 624 9.15 32.91 -33.73
C SER A 624 10.55 33.18 -33.17
N ILE A 625 11.60 32.68 -33.84
CA ILE A 625 13.00 32.94 -33.49
C ILE A 625 13.34 34.40 -33.83
N ASP A 626 12.96 34.86 -35.02
CA ASP A 626 13.15 36.25 -35.45
C ASP A 626 12.41 37.24 -34.53
N ALA A 627 11.27 36.83 -33.97
CA ALA A 627 10.52 37.64 -33.02
C ALA A 627 11.32 37.91 -31.73
N CYS A 628 12.05 36.92 -31.19
CA CYS A 628 12.89 37.11 -30.01
C CYS A 628 13.93 38.22 -30.20
N TYR A 629 14.60 38.25 -31.35
CA TYR A 629 15.57 39.30 -31.67
C TYR A 629 14.91 40.66 -31.90
N ARG A 630 13.80 40.71 -32.66
CA ARG A 630 13.06 41.96 -32.92
C ARG A 630 12.52 42.60 -31.65
N ASP A 631 11.96 41.81 -30.73
CA ASP A 631 11.36 42.31 -29.50
C ASP A 631 12.40 42.93 -28.55
N LEU A 632 13.65 42.46 -28.62
CA LEU A 632 14.78 43.01 -27.86
C LEU A 632 15.57 44.09 -28.63
N GLY A 633 15.21 44.37 -29.90
CA GLY A 633 15.95 45.30 -30.75
C GLY A 633 17.36 44.82 -31.11
N LEU A 634 17.56 43.50 -31.17
CA LEU A 634 18.84 42.85 -31.45
C LEU A 634 18.93 42.37 -32.90
N ASP A 635 20.16 42.27 -33.40
CA ASP A 635 20.49 41.71 -34.73
C ASP A 635 21.13 40.32 -34.57
N PRO A 636 20.53 39.24 -35.11
CA PRO A 636 21.07 37.88 -35.01
C PRO A 636 22.45 37.70 -35.66
N ALA A 637 22.85 38.57 -36.58
CA ALA A 637 24.20 38.52 -37.18
C ALA A 637 25.28 39.20 -36.32
N ALA A 638 24.88 40.06 -35.38
CA ALA A 638 25.79 40.88 -34.58
C ALA A 638 25.76 40.56 -33.08
N HIS A 639 24.73 39.84 -32.61
CA HIS A 639 24.49 39.62 -31.19
C HIS A 639 24.32 38.14 -30.85
N ASP A 640 24.99 37.73 -29.78
CA ASP A 640 24.85 36.42 -29.15
C ASP A 640 23.95 36.52 -27.92
N ILE A 641 22.93 35.67 -27.83
CA ILE A 641 22.04 35.61 -26.67
C ILE A 641 22.59 34.61 -25.64
N VAL A 642 22.90 35.12 -24.45
CA VAL A 642 23.23 34.33 -23.25
C VAL A 642 21.95 34.18 -22.43
N LEU A 643 21.35 32.99 -22.48
CA LEU A 643 20.03 32.73 -21.92
C LEU A 643 20.11 32.17 -20.50
N ASN A 644 19.17 32.58 -19.64
CA ASN A 644 18.77 31.82 -18.45
C ASN A 644 17.23 31.81 -18.35
N VAL A 645 16.68 30.73 -17.80
CA VAL A 645 15.24 30.48 -17.75
C VAL A 645 14.84 30.03 -16.35
N GLY A 646 13.87 30.72 -15.75
CA GLY A 646 13.30 30.34 -14.46
C GLY A 646 12.87 31.52 -13.59
N TYR A 647 12.38 31.20 -12.39
CA TYR A 647 12.07 32.22 -11.39
C TYR A 647 13.36 32.87 -10.88
N ALA A 648 13.49 34.18 -11.03
CA ALA A 648 14.71 34.91 -10.72
C ALA A 648 14.83 35.22 -9.22
N ASP A 649 15.35 34.25 -8.48
CA ASP A 649 15.66 34.37 -7.05
C ASP A 649 17.18 34.21 -6.78
N HIS A 650 17.55 34.31 -5.50
CA HIS A 650 18.94 34.11 -5.08
C HIS A 650 19.41 32.66 -5.27
N ARG A 651 18.50 31.66 -5.20
CA ARG A 651 18.85 30.25 -5.39
C ARG A 651 19.26 29.95 -6.83
N LYS A 652 18.54 30.54 -7.79
CA LYS A 652 18.80 30.48 -9.24
C LYS A 652 19.95 31.40 -9.68
N GLY A 653 20.52 32.18 -8.75
CA GLY A 653 21.70 32.99 -9.00
C GLY A 653 21.45 34.14 -9.97
N PHE A 654 20.30 34.81 -9.84
CA PHE A 654 20.00 35.99 -10.65
C PHE A 654 21.02 37.11 -10.45
N ASP A 655 21.48 37.30 -9.22
CA ASP A 655 22.56 38.23 -8.86
C ASP A 655 23.86 37.94 -9.60
N ARG A 656 24.28 36.66 -9.66
CA ARG A 656 25.45 36.24 -10.44
C ARG A 656 25.30 36.51 -11.92
N PHE A 657 24.12 36.24 -12.47
CA PHE A 657 23.79 36.51 -13.87
C PHE A 657 23.92 38.00 -14.18
N VAL A 658 23.39 38.86 -13.30
CA VAL A 658 23.51 40.33 -13.41
C VAL A 658 24.96 40.77 -13.29
N ASP A 659 25.75 40.23 -12.36
CA ASP A 659 27.16 40.63 -12.18
C ASP A 659 28.03 40.28 -13.39
N VAL A 660 27.76 39.16 -14.07
CA VAL A 660 28.42 38.81 -15.35
C VAL A 660 28.01 39.79 -16.47
N ALA A 661 26.72 40.13 -16.57
CA ALA A 661 26.24 41.12 -17.54
C ALA A 661 26.89 42.51 -17.32
N ARG A 662 26.99 42.95 -16.06
CA ARG A 662 27.67 44.20 -15.66
C ARG A 662 29.14 44.20 -16.04
N HIS A 663 29.82 43.08 -15.84
CA HIS A 663 31.22 42.94 -16.23
C HIS A 663 31.40 43.10 -17.74
N GLY A 664 30.58 42.41 -18.55
CA GLY A 664 30.64 42.53 -20.01
C GLY A 664 30.38 43.96 -20.51
N GLU A 665 29.40 44.66 -19.94
CA GLU A 665 29.14 46.06 -20.29
C GLU A 665 30.31 46.98 -19.90
N ALA A 666 30.92 46.78 -18.73
CA ALA A 666 32.09 47.54 -18.28
C ALA A 666 33.34 47.26 -19.14
N SER A 667 33.49 46.03 -19.65
CA SER A 667 34.54 45.62 -20.58
C SER A 667 34.30 46.11 -22.02
N GLY A 668 33.14 46.72 -22.29
CA GLY A 668 32.78 47.24 -23.61
C GLY A 668 32.25 46.19 -24.59
N ASP A 669 31.92 44.97 -24.13
CA ASP A 669 31.30 43.94 -24.95
C ASP A 669 29.85 44.32 -25.26
N ARG A 670 29.55 44.48 -26.55
CA ARG A 670 28.20 44.73 -27.06
C ARG A 670 27.65 43.56 -27.88
N ARG A 671 28.48 42.55 -28.17
CA ARG A 671 28.08 41.34 -28.90
C ARG A 671 27.21 40.45 -28.01
N ARG A 672 27.56 40.27 -26.73
CA ARG A 672 26.84 39.36 -25.82
C ARG A 672 25.68 40.07 -25.13
N GLN A 673 24.49 39.50 -25.26
CA GLN A 673 23.23 40.00 -24.73
C GLN A 673 22.67 38.99 -23.74
N TYR A 674 22.56 39.40 -22.47
CA TYR A 674 22.14 38.55 -21.36
C TYR A 674 20.62 38.62 -21.23
N VAL A 675 19.93 37.49 -21.44
CA VAL A 675 18.47 37.43 -21.44
C VAL A 675 18.00 36.49 -20.33
N TRP A 676 17.24 37.03 -19.38
CA TRP A 676 16.54 36.24 -18.38
C TRP A 676 15.07 36.12 -18.73
N VAL A 677 14.58 34.89 -18.92
CA VAL A 677 13.16 34.62 -19.19
C VAL A 677 12.51 34.05 -17.93
N GLY A 678 11.61 34.83 -17.33
CA GLY A 678 10.84 34.44 -16.16
C GLY A 678 10.64 35.59 -15.16
N LYS A 679 9.72 35.35 -14.22
CA LYS A 679 9.37 36.35 -13.20
C LYS A 679 10.54 36.59 -12.24
N VAL A 680 10.84 37.86 -11.97
CA VAL A 680 11.89 38.29 -11.04
C VAL A 680 11.32 38.46 -9.63
N ASP A 681 12.04 37.92 -8.65
CA ASP A 681 11.69 38.10 -7.24
C ASP A 681 11.80 39.57 -6.82
N ILE A 682 11.02 39.97 -5.81
CA ILE A 682 11.00 41.36 -5.37
C ILE A 682 12.35 41.80 -4.78
N ASP A 683 13.04 40.91 -4.06
CA ASP A 683 14.34 41.21 -3.48
C ASP A 683 15.41 41.28 -4.57
N MET A 684 15.30 40.45 -5.60
CA MET A 684 16.18 40.50 -6.77
C MET A 684 15.94 41.74 -7.64
N SER A 685 14.70 42.19 -7.74
CA SER A 685 14.36 43.47 -8.40
C SER A 685 14.98 44.65 -7.65
N ASN A 686 14.96 44.62 -6.32
CA ASN A 686 15.60 45.64 -5.48
C ASN A 686 17.13 45.57 -5.57
N TYR A 687 17.70 44.37 -5.59
CA TYR A 687 19.13 44.15 -5.83
C TYR A 687 19.55 44.77 -7.16
N LEU A 688 18.83 44.48 -8.26
CA LEU A 688 19.12 45.00 -9.60
C LEU A 688 19.16 46.53 -9.61
N LYS A 689 18.15 47.20 -9.04
CA LYS A 689 18.10 48.67 -8.92
C LYS A 689 19.29 49.23 -8.15
N ARG A 690 19.72 48.54 -7.09
CA ARG A 690 20.85 48.95 -6.26
C ARG A 690 22.19 48.83 -6.99
N VAL A 691 22.42 47.72 -7.70
CA VAL A 691 23.71 47.48 -8.37
C VAL A 691 23.89 48.27 -9.66
N THR A 692 22.78 48.69 -10.28
CA THR A 692 22.77 49.53 -11.47
C THR A 692 22.66 51.03 -11.16
N GLY A 693 22.44 51.41 -9.90
CA GLY A 693 22.25 52.82 -9.52
C GLY A 693 20.94 53.44 -10.04
N GLY A 694 20.02 52.63 -10.56
CA GLY A 694 18.77 53.07 -11.19
C GLY A 694 18.83 53.17 -12.72
N ASP A 695 20.01 53.01 -13.33
CA ASP A 695 20.17 52.95 -14.79
C ASP A 695 19.88 51.53 -15.32
N THR A 696 19.51 51.40 -16.59
CA THR A 696 19.35 50.09 -17.25
C THR A 696 20.65 49.66 -17.90
N LEU A 697 21.14 48.46 -17.58
CA LEU A 697 22.23 47.83 -18.33
C LEU A 697 21.76 47.59 -19.77
N GLN A 698 22.56 48.02 -20.75
CA GLN A 698 22.13 47.95 -22.16
C GLN A 698 22.19 46.52 -22.71
N ASN A 699 22.98 45.65 -22.08
CA ASN A 699 23.16 44.26 -22.49
C ASN A 699 22.37 43.26 -21.62
N LEU A 700 21.47 43.71 -20.74
CA LEU A 700 20.66 42.85 -19.89
C LEU A 700 19.17 43.05 -20.20
N HIS A 701 18.49 41.95 -20.55
CA HIS A 701 17.09 41.92 -20.93
C HIS A 701 16.31 40.98 -19.99
N ILE A 702 15.20 41.47 -19.44
CA ILE A 702 14.32 40.68 -18.57
C ILE A 702 13.00 40.51 -19.31
N VAL A 703 12.72 39.27 -19.69
CA VAL A 703 11.48 38.87 -20.36
C VAL A 703 10.57 38.23 -19.31
N ASP A 704 9.31 38.69 -19.25
CA ASP A 704 8.35 38.15 -18.29
C ASP A 704 8.02 36.66 -18.60
N PHE A 705 7.34 36.00 -17.68
CA PHE A 705 6.93 34.60 -17.84
C PHE A 705 6.19 34.38 -19.17
N THR A 706 6.61 33.36 -19.92
CA THR A 706 6.01 32.96 -21.21
C THR A 706 5.75 31.46 -21.25
N ASP A 707 4.62 31.07 -21.84
CA ASP A 707 4.30 29.67 -22.13
C ASP A 707 4.99 29.18 -23.44
N SER A 708 5.62 30.09 -24.20
CA SER A 708 6.36 29.80 -25.44
C SER A 708 7.86 30.00 -25.26
N ILE A 709 8.53 29.03 -24.61
CA ILE A 709 9.97 29.10 -24.31
C ILE A 709 10.86 28.55 -25.44
N ALA A 710 10.32 27.67 -26.29
CA ALA A 710 11.05 27.02 -27.39
C ALA A 710 11.79 28.02 -28.33
N PRO A 711 11.18 29.16 -28.72
CA PRO A 711 11.86 30.14 -29.57
C PRO A 711 13.08 30.77 -28.90
N TRP A 712 13.04 30.95 -27.57
CA TRP A 712 14.17 31.50 -26.81
C TRP A 712 15.35 30.53 -26.76
N TYR A 713 15.08 29.23 -26.62
CA TYR A 713 16.15 28.23 -26.76
C TYR A 713 16.73 28.24 -28.17
N ALA A 714 15.90 28.24 -29.21
CA ALA A 714 16.38 28.25 -30.59
C ALA A 714 17.15 29.54 -30.97
N ALA A 715 16.81 30.68 -30.37
CA ALA A 715 17.50 31.96 -30.58
C ALA A 715 18.81 32.10 -29.78
N ALA A 716 19.01 31.32 -28.72
CA ALA A 716 20.14 31.52 -27.81
C ALA A 716 21.43 30.84 -28.30
N SER A 717 22.55 31.54 -28.12
CA SER A 717 23.89 31.02 -28.45
C SER A 717 24.42 30.09 -27.35
N VAL A 718 23.97 30.28 -26.10
CA VAL A 718 24.37 29.49 -24.93
C VAL A 718 23.34 29.63 -23.80
N LEU A 719 23.14 28.56 -23.04
CA LEU A 719 22.45 28.61 -21.75
C LEU A 719 23.48 28.81 -20.63
N PHE A 720 23.39 29.91 -19.89
CA PHE A 720 24.17 30.11 -18.67
C PHE A 720 23.30 29.83 -17.43
N LEU A 721 23.43 28.62 -16.89
CA LEU A 721 22.74 28.21 -15.67
C LEU A 721 23.52 28.72 -14.44
N SER A 722 23.14 29.91 -13.97
CA SER A 722 23.79 30.57 -12.84
C SER A 722 23.35 30.05 -11.44
N SER A 723 22.55 28.98 -11.41
CA SER A 723 22.02 28.37 -10.18
C SER A 723 23.12 28.05 -9.17
N ARG A 724 22.84 28.33 -7.89
CA ARG A 724 23.63 27.84 -6.75
C ARG A 724 23.32 26.39 -6.44
N GLU A 725 22.05 26.03 -6.55
CA GLU A 725 21.57 24.67 -6.30
C GLU A 725 20.33 24.35 -7.16
N ASP A 726 20.34 23.20 -7.83
CA ASP A 726 19.22 22.71 -8.64
C ASP A 726 19.22 21.16 -8.70
N PRO A 727 18.14 20.47 -8.29
CA PRO A 727 18.17 19.01 -8.14
C PRO A 727 18.50 18.28 -9.46
N TYR A 728 17.82 18.69 -10.54
CA TYR A 728 17.98 18.15 -11.89
C TYR A 728 17.26 19.06 -12.90
N PRO A 729 17.86 20.18 -13.33
CA PRO A 729 17.16 21.24 -14.06
C PRO A 729 16.75 20.82 -15.47
N THR A 730 15.44 20.75 -15.73
CA THR A 730 14.90 20.43 -17.07
C THR A 730 15.32 21.45 -18.13
N VAL A 731 15.52 22.72 -17.77
CA VAL A 731 15.95 23.79 -18.69
C VAL A 731 17.28 23.48 -19.40
N VAL A 732 18.15 22.67 -18.76
CA VAL A 732 19.41 22.21 -19.38
C VAL A 732 19.15 21.16 -20.44
N LEU A 733 18.24 20.21 -20.17
CA LEU A 733 17.81 19.22 -21.15
C LEU A 733 17.11 19.89 -22.34
N GLU A 734 16.25 20.88 -22.05
CA GLU A 734 15.56 21.67 -23.07
C GLU A 734 16.58 22.40 -23.96
N ALA A 735 17.54 23.14 -23.37
CA ALA A 735 18.59 23.80 -24.13
C ALA A 735 19.41 22.81 -24.98
N MET A 736 19.87 21.71 -24.38
CA MET A 736 20.63 20.67 -25.10
C MET A 736 19.82 20.00 -26.22
N SER A 737 18.48 19.91 -26.10
CA SER A 737 17.59 19.39 -27.15
C SER A 737 17.53 20.28 -28.40
N PHE A 738 17.88 21.56 -28.27
CA PHE A 738 18.10 22.47 -29.41
C PHE A 738 19.57 22.46 -29.88
N GLY A 739 20.46 21.76 -29.18
CA GLY A 739 21.89 21.70 -29.44
C GLY A 739 22.69 22.77 -28.71
N LEU A 740 22.06 23.56 -27.83
CA LEU A 740 22.73 24.66 -27.16
C LEU A 740 23.82 24.16 -26.22
N PRO A 741 24.98 24.83 -26.20
CA PRO A 741 25.94 24.60 -25.17
C PRO A 741 25.43 25.17 -23.83
N VAL A 742 25.90 24.58 -22.74
CA VAL A 742 25.48 24.94 -21.39
C VAL A 742 26.71 25.25 -20.54
N VAL A 743 26.69 26.41 -19.88
CA VAL A 743 27.67 26.80 -18.86
C VAL A 743 26.99 26.76 -17.49
N MET A 744 27.59 26.08 -16.52
CA MET A 744 27.02 25.91 -15.18
C MET A 744 28.10 25.79 -14.10
N PHE A 745 27.75 26.02 -12.84
CA PHE A 745 28.67 25.85 -11.72
C PHE A 745 28.90 24.38 -11.34
N GLU A 746 30.14 24.04 -11.02
CA GLU A 746 30.50 22.72 -10.53
C GLU A 746 29.77 22.42 -9.21
N GLY A 747 29.14 21.25 -9.12
CA GLY A 747 28.38 20.84 -7.93
C GLY A 747 27.03 21.54 -7.71
N ALA A 748 26.63 22.47 -8.59
CA ALA A 748 25.35 23.16 -8.47
C ALA A 748 24.14 22.30 -8.89
N THR A 749 24.37 21.21 -9.62
CA THR A 749 23.32 20.35 -10.14
C THR A 749 23.57 18.87 -9.82
N GLY A 750 22.52 18.07 -9.88
CA GLY A 750 22.60 16.61 -9.72
C GLY A 750 22.93 15.83 -10.99
N PHE A 751 23.45 16.47 -12.04
CA PHE A 751 23.76 15.77 -13.29
C PHE A 751 24.87 14.73 -13.11
N ASP A 752 24.76 13.64 -13.88
CA ASP A 752 25.78 12.61 -13.90
C ASP A 752 26.99 13.02 -14.77
N LYS A 753 28.07 12.23 -14.69
CA LYS A 753 29.29 12.50 -15.47
C LYS A 753 29.04 12.49 -16.99
N ALA A 754 28.05 11.73 -17.46
CA ALA A 754 27.78 11.61 -18.88
C ALA A 754 27.15 12.90 -19.42
N LEU A 755 26.16 13.47 -18.72
CA LEU A 755 25.58 14.75 -19.11
C LEU A 755 26.58 15.89 -18.94
N LEU A 756 27.35 15.89 -17.85
CA LEU A 756 28.37 16.91 -17.62
C LEU A 756 29.47 16.93 -18.71
N ALA A 757 29.70 15.82 -19.43
CA ALA A 757 30.62 15.81 -20.57
C ALA A 757 30.11 16.66 -21.76
N HIS A 758 28.83 16.99 -21.79
CA HIS A 758 28.20 17.85 -22.80
C HIS A 758 28.03 19.31 -22.35
N ALA A 759 28.46 19.65 -21.14
CA ALA A 759 28.40 20.99 -20.55
C ALA A 759 29.78 21.51 -20.15
N SER A 760 29.90 22.82 -19.96
CA SER A 760 31.09 23.47 -19.39
C SER A 760 30.85 23.84 -17.94
N CYS A 761 31.61 23.22 -17.03
CA CYS A 761 31.54 23.49 -15.59
C CYS A 761 32.55 24.55 -15.17
N ILE A 762 32.12 25.52 -14.36
CA ILE A 762 32.97 26.57 -13.77
C ILE A 762 33.13 26.35 -12.26
N ALA A 763 34.37 26.45 -11.76
CA ALA A 763 34.70 26.24 -10.34
C ALA A 763 34.73 27.54 -9.51
N GLY A 764 34.81 28.71 -10.16
CA GLY A 764 34.90 30.02 -9.51
C GLY A 764 33.72 30.94 -9.84
N ASP A 765 33.46 31.91 -8.96
CA ASP A 765 32.36 32.90 -9.06
C ASP A 765 32.84 34.26 -9.60
N ASP A 766 33.98 34.29 -10.28
CA ASP A 766 34.57 35.50 -10.85
C ASP A 766 33.96 35.81 -12.22
N ALA A 767 33.36 36.99 -12.35
CA ALA A 767 32.62 37.39 -13.55
C ALA A 767 33.46 37.35 -14.85
N ALA A 768 34.75 37.70 -14.77
CA ALA A 768 35.64 37.69 -15.93
C ALA A 768 35.93 36.27 -16.42
N SER A 769 36.19 35.33 -15.50
CA SER A 769 36.38 33.91 -15.83
C SER A 769 35.12 33.26 -16.40
N ILE A 770 33.95 33.65 -15.89
CA ILE A 770 32.65 33.15 -16.36
C ILE A 770 32.40 33.64 -17.79
N GLU A 771 32.57 34.94 -18.02
CA GLU A 771 32.42 35.53 -19.35
C GLU A 771 33.39 34.91 -20.36
N ALA A 772 34.67 34.72 -19.99
CA ALA A 772 35.65 34.06 -20.85
C ALA A 772 35.24 32.61 -21.20
N THR A 773 34.59 31.91 -20.28
CA THR A 773 34.07 30.55 -20.54
C THR A 773 32.87 30.59 -21.48
N ILE A 774 31.93 31.51 -21.24
CA ILE A 774 30.77 31.75 -22.11
C ILE A 774 31.23 32.07 -23.54
N ALA A 775 32.18 33.00 -23.68
CA ALA A 775 32.79 33.37 -24.94
C ALA A 775 33.37 32.17 -25.70
N ARG A 776 34.25 31.42 -25.04
CA ARG A 776 34.91 30.24 -25.61
C ARG A 776 33.88 29.21 -26.08
N VAL A 777 32.88 28.93 -25.25
CA VAL A 777 31.89 27.89 -25.52
C VAL A 777 30.97 28.28 -26.68
N ILE A 778 30.63 29.56 -26.85
CA ILE A 778 29.90 30.04 -28.03
C ILE A 778 30.74 29.83 -29.29
N ASP A 779 32.02 30.24 -29.27
CA ASP A 779 32.88 30.19 -30.45
C ASP A 779 33.29 28.74 -30.83
N GLU A 780 33.34 27.82 -29.87
CA GLU A 780 33.67 26.40 -30.09
C GLU A 780 32.45 25.55 -30.53
N ASN A 781 31.22 26.08 -30.45
CA ASN A 781 29.98 25.33 -30.65
C ASN A 781 29.67 24.94 -32.11
N THR A 782 30.36 23.93 -32.63
CA THR A 782 30.17 23.42 -34.00
C THR A 782 28.84 22.68 -34.20
N GLU A 783 28.38 22.55 -35.47
CA GLU A 783 27.20 21.74 -35.81
C GLU A 783 27.29 20.30 -35.29
N ALA A 784 28.50 19.72 -35.29
CA ALA A 784 28.73 18.38 -34.78
C ALA A 784 28.51 18.28 -33.26
N GLU A 785 28.94 19.29 -32.50
CA GLU A 785 28.68 19.35 -31.05
C GLU A 785 27.20 19.56 -30.74
N GLN A 786 26.54 20.43 -31.51
CA GLN A 786 25.10 20.64 -31.37
C GLN A 786 24.32 19.34 -31.64
N ALA A 787 24.67 18.61 -32.71
CA ALA A 787 24.07 17.31 -33.02
C ALA A 787 24.31 16.29 -31.90
N MET A 788 25.53 16.23 -31.36
CA MET A 788 25.86 15.35 -30.25
C MET A 788 24.98 15.61 -29.01
N ARG A 789 24.72 16.89 -28.66
CA ARG A 789 23.84 17.24 -27.54
C ARG A 789 22.39 16.82 -27.79
N ARG A 790 21.88 17.07 -29.01
CA ARG A 790 20.52 16.66 -29.41
C ARG A 790 20.33 15.15 -29.34
N ASP A 791 21.29 14.40 -29.90
CA ASP A 791 21.27 12.94 -29.91
C ASP A 791 21.37 12.37 -28.50
N TYR A 792 22.19 12.96 -27.63
CA TYR A 792 22.32 12.54 -26.24
C TYR A 792 21.01 12.72 -25.45
N VAL A 793 20.36 13.90 -25.55
CA VAL A 793 19.06 14.13 -24.89
C VAL A 793 17.99 13.21 -25.47
N GLY A 794 17.90 13.10 -26.79
CA GLY A 794 16.88 12.28 -27.46
C GLY A 794 17.00 10.78 -27.18
N SER A 795 18.22 10.26 -26.97
CA SER A 795 18.46 8.84 -26.71
C SER A 795 18.45 8.45 -25.23
N SER A 796 18.87 9.36 -24.34
CA SER A 796 19.15 9.02 -22.93
C SER A 796 18.18 9.66 -21.93
N HIS A 797 17.35 10.61 -22.35
CA HIS A 797 16.47 11.40 -21.46
C HIS A 797 15.00 11.37 -21.93
N ASP A 798 14.54 10.23 -22.43
CA ASP A 798 13.14 10.02 -22.80
C ASP A 798 12.23 9.87 -21.56
N PHE A 799 11.25 10.77 -21.43
CA PHE A 799 10.26 10.73 -20.36
C PHE A 799 9.37 9.48 -20.41
N SER A 800 9.12 8.90 -21.60
CA SER A 800 8.33 7.67 -21.72
C SER A 800 9.04 6.48 -21.07
N ALA A 801 10.37 6.41 -21.21
CA ALA A 801 11.19 5.42 -20.53
C ALA A 801 11.21 5.61 -19.01
N TYR A 802 11.13 6.86 -18.54
CA TYR A 802 10.96 7.16 -17.11
C TYR A 802 9.59 6.71 -16.59
N ALA A 803 8.50 7.06 -17.29
CA ALA A 803 7.15 6.68 -16.90
C ALA A 803 6.95 5.16 -16.85
N ARG A 804 7.48 4.42 -17.84
CA ARG A 804 7.52 2.94 -17.83
C ARG A 804 8.32 2.40 -16.66
N TYR A 805 9.51 2.96 -16.41
CA TYR A 805 10.37 2.53 -15.31
C TYR A 805 9.64 2.62 -13.96
N LEU A 806 8.92 3.71 -13.69
CA LEU A 806 8.16 3.85 -12.45
C LEU A 806 7.10 2.75 -12.29
N LEU A 807 6.44 2.32 -13.38
CA LEU A 807 5.50 1.22 -13.34
C LEU A 807 6.16 -0.13 -13.04
N THR A 808 7.40 -0.35 -13.49
CA THR A 808 8.14 -1.60 -13.15
C THR A 808 8.46 -1.74 -11.66
N LEU A 809 8.40 -0.63 -10.91
CA LEU A 809 8.58 -0.62 -9.46
C LEU A 809 7.28 -0.99 -8.73
N LEU A 810 6.14 -0.98 -9.43
CA LEU A 810 4.82 -1.26 -8.90
C LEU A 810 4.37 -2.68 -9.30
N PRO A 811 3.67 -3.40 -8.41
CA PRO A 811 3.10 -4.71 -8.71
C PRO A 811 1.76 -4.61 -9.47
N ILE A 812 1.71 -3.74 -10.48
CA ILE A 812 0.54 -3.59 -11.34
C ILE A 812 0.78 -4.41 -12.60
N ALA A 813 -0.24 -5.16 -13.04
CA ALA A 813 -0.22 -5.83 -14.34
C ALA A 813 -0.13 -4.77 -15.44
N THR A 814 1.05 -4.62 -16.01
CA THR A 814 1.29 -3.80 -17.19
C THR A 814 1.30 -4.72 -18.40
N ASP A 815 0.13 -5.10 -18.91
CA ASP A 815 0.03 -5.72 -20.24
C ASP A 815 0.25 -4.64 -21.33
N ALA A 816 1.33 -3.87 -21.20
CA ALA A 816 1.84 -2.97 -22.21
C ALA A 816 2.99 -3.68 -22.94
N PRO A 817 3.01 -3.68 -24.28
CA PRO A 817 4.00 -4.41 -25.09
C PRO A 817 5.45 -3.98 -24.86
#